data_AF-A0A928NHH8-F1
#
_entry.id   AF-A0A928NHH8-F1
#
_cell.length_a   1.000
_cell.length_b   1.000
_cell.length_c   1.000
_cell.angle_alpha   90.00
_cell.angle_beta   90.00
_cell.angle_gamma   90.00
#
_symmetry.space_group_name_H-M   'P 1'
#
loop_
_entity.id
_entity.type
_entity.pdbx_description
1 polymer ?
#
loop_
_entity_poly.entity_id
_entity_poly.type
_entity_poly.pdbx_seq_one_letter_code
_entity_poly.pdbx_strand_id
1 'polypeptide(L)'
;MECYKVRDLSFCYPNEEKKAIKNLSFDIIKGELITVCGASGSGKTTLLRLLKPLISPEGNLSGEIVFEGDDINVLSDRSQCAKIGFVMQDPDSQIVTDKVWHELSFGLESLGVDSSEIRARVSEMSAFFGLSGLFYKNVNELSGGQKQLVNLASVMVMNPDVLILDEPTAQLDPVSAEAFLDAVLKINRELGTTVILSEHRLENAIPMCDRLMVMDEGEIIAFSKASEVQKILKEKSHPMLMAMTTAMRLYSSVESELDCPVSVREGREWLSSFNITDTDYVTEDKKQDLKDKIIEIKDVYFRYDKNSDDIIKNFSLDIYKGEIFSLLGANGSGKSTLLSLLSGINIPHRGKILLDKENIKDKKLFDGLMGVLCQNPKNMFAKNSIYLDYMDMLSDEKTEDEQKKIKVESVAKILGITHLLNRHPNDLSGGELQRAAIGKLLLKTPSVVLLDEPTKGMDADFKRQFASILCDMKNSGITILMVSHDVEFCAEYSDRCALMFDGSVTAVGSADSFFKKNIFYTTACVRITRGITRETVLVKDAIKLICGKEEKLNTPQYTSENIIEQRNTPMDKPKGKKAKPSYIRLIFGILFAGIFFYLNSKVDTSGYEIKDSLMQILTIFLAGISVFFFLPRKGKDIPETIRKDNKKLSKRTITATFITLILIPLTILFGVYKLNDRKYYFISLMIILEILIPFFVMYEGKKSSVRELIIISVLCAMAVAGRIAFYAVPQFKPTLAIVIIAGVCFGAESGFLVGSLSAFVSNFYFLHGVWTPWQMFGFGIVGFVGGILFSKGIIKTNRISLSVFGFLVSVIIYGGIMDPASVLMTNPYPEWDAIVSSWIMGFHLNVVLGVSTAFFLYFLSEPMIEIIGRIKTKYDL
;
A
#
# COMPACT_ATOMS: atom_id res chain seq x y z
N MET A 1 8.31 -36.35 -19.97
CA MET A 1 6.87 -36.02 -19.96
C MET A 1 6.75 -34.51 -19.78
N GLU A 2 5.79 -33.87 -20.47
CA GLU A 2 5.50 -32.45 -20.30
C GLU A 2 4.82 -32.23 -18.93
N CYS A 3 5.31 -31.29 -18.14
CA CYS A 3 4.72 -30.89 -16.87
C CYS A 3 3.64 -29.82 -17.07
N TYR A 4 3.94 -28.81 -17.87
CA TYR A 4 2.98 -27.81 -18.34
C TYR A 4 2.94 -27.78 -19.85
N LYS A 5 1.74 -27.60 -20.41
CA LYS A 5 1.52 -27.26 -21.80
C LYS A 5 0.60 -26.05 -21.88
N VAL A 6 1.11 -24.95 -22.41
CA VAL A 6 0.38 -23.69 -22.57
C VAL A 6 0.16 -23.42 -24.05
N ARG A 7 -1.08 -23.09 -24.44
CA ARG A 7 -1.47 -22.82 -25.83
C ARG A 7 -2.29 -21.56 -25.94
N ASP A 8 -1.84 -20.67 -26.83
CA ASP A 8 -2.51 -19.44 -27.24
C ASP A 8 -3.01 -18.60 -26.06
N LEU A 9 -2.24 -18.60 -24.96
CA LEU A 9 -2.61 -17.97 -23.70
C LEU A 9 -2.61 -16.44 -23.87
N SER A 10 -3.74 -15.83 -23.55
CA SER A 10 -3.95 -14.38 -23.62
C SER A 10 -4.69 -13.93 -22.36
N PHE A 11 -4.20 -12.89 -21.69
CA PHE A 11 -4.81 -12.36 -20.45
C PHE A 11 -4.85 -10.84 -20.42
N CYS A 12 -5.95 -10.29 -19.90
CA CYS A 12 -6.17 -8.86 -19.74
C CYS A 12 -6.78 -8.57 -18.35
N TYR A 13 -6.22 -7.59 -17.63
CA TYR A 13 -6.75 -7.14 -16.34
C TYR A 13 -8.09 -6.38 -16.50
N PRO A 14 -8.92 -6.30 -15.45
CA PRO A 14 -10.20 -5.62 -15.52
C PRO A 14 -10.02 -4.12 -15.76
N ASN A 15 -10.83 -3.54 -16.64
CA ASN A 15 -10.80 -2.13 -17.04
C ASN A 15 -9.49 -1.66 -17.72
N GLU A 16 -8.62 -2.58 -18.11
CA GLU A 16 -7.46 -2.28 -18.95
C GLU A 16 -7.73 -2.69 -20.40
N GLU A 17 -7.29 -1.87 -21.35
CA GLU A 17 -7.34 -2.20 -22.78
C GLU A 17 -6.10 -2.98 -23.24
N LYS A 18 -4.96 -2.80 -22.54
CA LYS A 18 -3.69 -3.46 -22.88
C LYS A 18 -3.67 -4.87 -22.28
N LYS A 19 -3.53 -5.88 -23.14
CA LYS A 19 -3.28 -7.26 -22.71
C LYS A 19 -1.95 -7.36 -21.99
N ALA A 20 -1.95 -7.96 -20.80
CA ALA A 20 -0.74 -8.25 -20.04
C ALA A 20 0.00 -9.48 -20.60
N ILE A 21 -0.73 -10.42 -21.21
CA ILE A 21 -0.21 -11.62 -21.86
C ILE A 21 -0.86 -11.76 -23.25
N LYS A 22 -0.06 -12.05 -24.28
CA LYS A 22 -0.49 -12.09 -25.69
C LYS A 22 -0.06 -13.39 -26.36
N ASN A 23 -1.02 -14.28 -26.59
CA ASN A 23 -0.88 -15.51 -27.38
C ASN A 23 0.39 -16.34 -27.08
N LEU A 24 0.64 -16.63 -25.80
CA LEU A 24 1.78 -17.44 -25.42
C LEU A 24 1.52 -18.93 -25.64
N SER A 25 2.48 -19.60 -26.28
CA SER A 25 2.47 -21.04 -26.49
C SER A 25 3.85 -21.62 -26.16
N PHE A 26 3.92 -22.52 -25.18
CA PHE A 26 5.15 -23.16 -24.75
C PHE A 26 4.88 -24.43 -23.92
N ASP A 27 5.89 -25.28 -23.82
CA ASP A 27 5.90 -26.50 -23.02
C ASP A 27 7.04 -26.45 -21.98
N ILE A 28 6.80 -27.05 -20.82
CA ILE A 28 7.78 -27.20 -19.74
C ILE A 28 7.97 -28.70 -19.49
N ILE A 29 9.21 -29.16 -19.46
CA ILE A 29 9.53 -30.57 -19.25
C ILE A 29 9.64 -30.85 -17.75
N LYS A 30 9.16 -32.03 -17.30
CA LYS A 30 9.27 -32.42 -15.88
C LYS A 30 10.75 -32.50 -15.46
N GLY A 31 11.09 -31.87 -14.34
CA GLY A 31 12.44 -31.79 -13.78
C GLY A 31 13.31 -30.67 -14.36
N GLU A 32 12.79 -29.85 -15.26
CA GLU A 32 13.51 -28.74 -15.87
C GLU A 32 13.59 -27.52 -14.93
N LEU A 33 14.72 -26.82 -14.93
CA LEU A 33 14.89 -25.51 -14.31
C LEU A 33 14.80 -24.42 -15.39
N ILE A 34 13.73 -23.64 -15.35
CA ILE A 34 13.48 -22.53 -16.27
C ILE A 34 13.69 -21.21 -15.56
N THR A 35 14.50 -20.33 -16.16
CA THR A 35 14.55 -18.92 -15.76
C THR A 35 13.70 -18.07 -16.69
N VAL A 36 12.77 -17.29 -16.14
CA VAL A 36 11.94 -16.32 -16.84
C VAL A 36 12.53 -14.93 -16.59
N CYS A 37 12.81 -14.20 -17.66
CA CYS A 37 13.37 -12.85 -17.59
C CYS A 37 12.66 -11.90 -18.57
N GLY A 38 12.81 -10.60 -18.35
CA GLY A 38 12.13 -9.58 -19.14
C GLY A 38 12.06 -8.24 -18.41
N ALA A 39 11.75 -7.18 -19.14
CA ALA A 39 11.54 -5.85 -18.56
C ALA A 39 10.40 -5.84 -17.53
N SER A 40 10.37 -4.84 -16.66
CA SER A 40 9.27 -4.63 -15.73
C SER A 40 7.98 -4.37 -16.50
N GLY A 41 6.90 -5.06 -16.10
CA GLY A 41 5.63 -5.01 -16.83
C GLY A 41 5.54 -5.90 -18.07
N SER A 42 6.53 -6.76 -18.35
CA SER A 42 6.47 -7.71 -19.47
C SER A 42 5.50 -8.88 -19.29
N GLY A 43 4.86 -9.00 -18.11
CA GLY A 43 3.88 -10.04 -17.81
C GLY A 43 4.41 -11.24 -17.01
N LYS A 44 5.68 -11.27 -16.58
CA LYS A 44 6.29 -12.40 -15.83
C LYS A 44 5.46 -12.88 -14.64
N THR A 45 5.22 -12.01 -13.65
CA THR A 45 4.41 -12.33 -12.47
C THR A 45 2.98 -12.75 -12.83
N THR A 46 2.41 -12.12 -13.86
CA THR A 46 1.08 -12.51 -14.37
C THR A 46 1.11 -13.94 -14.91
N LEU A 47 2.10 -14.28 -15.74
CA LEU A 47 2.30 -15.65 -16.25
C LEU A 47 2.46 -16.65 -15.10
N LEU A 48 3.35 -16.37 -14.14
CA LEU A 48 3.58 -17.26 -13.00
C LEU A 48 2.31 -17.49 -12.16
N ARG A 49 1.50 -16.45 -11.96
CA ARG A 49 0.21 -16.58 -11.24
C ARG A 49 -0.84 -17.33 -12.05
N LEU A 50 -0.87 -17.17 -13.37
CA LEU A 50 -1.77 -17.93 -14.24
C LEU A 50 -1.46 -19.44 -14.24
N LEU A 51 -0.19 -19.82 -13.98
CA LEU A 51 0.20 -21.22 -13.78
C LEU A 51 -0.26 -21.80 -12.42
N LYS A 52 -0.86 -21.00 -11.54
CA LYS A 52 -1.47 -21.44 -10.27
C LYS A 52 -2.85 -20.77 -10.06
N PRO A 53 -3.95 -21.36 -10.59
CA PRO A 53 -5.31 -20.82 -10.55
C PRO A 53 -5.77 -20.15 -9.24
N LEU A 54 -5.47 -20.71 -8.07
CA LEU A 54 -5.85 -20.17 -6.75
C LEU A 54 -5.29 -18.76 -6.47
N ILE A 55 -4.21 -18.37 -7.13
CA ILE A 55 -3.63 -17.02 -7.05
C ILE A 55 -3.69 -16.27 -8.38
N SER A 56 -4.41 -16.82 -9.36
CA SER A 56 -4.60 -16.19 -10.66
C SER A 56 -5.25 -14.83 -10.49
N PRO A 57 -4.77 -13.79 -11.17
CA PRO A 57 -5.45 -12.52 -11.19
C PRO A 57 -6.83 -12.63 -11.85
N GLU A 58 -7.79 -11.86 -11.33
CA GLU A 58 -9.09 -11.67 -11.98
C GLU A 58 -8.91 -10.94 -13.31
N GLY A 59 -9.60 -11.37 -14.36
CA GLY A 59 -9.52 -10.75 -15.68
C GLY A 59 -10.07 -11.62 -16.81
N ASN A 60 -9.92 -11.15 -18.05
CA ASN A 60 -10.31 -11.91 -19.23
C ASN A 60 -9.16 -12.83 -19.64
N LEU A 61 -9.32 -14.13 -19.36
CA LEU A 61 -8.40 -15.19 -19.74
C LEU A 61 -8.91 -15.94 -20.98
N SER A 62 -7.99 -16.25 -21.89
CA SER A 62 -8.25 -17.07 -23.09
C SER A 62 -7.02 -17.93 -23.38
N GLY A 63 -7.21 -19.04 -24.09
CA GLY A 63 -6.19 -20.07 -24.30
C GLY A 63 -6.36 -21.27 -23.35
N GLU A 64 -5.42 -22.20 -23.40
CA GLU A 64 -5.45 -23.46 -22.65
C GLU A 64 -4.16 -23.61 -21.82
N ILE A 65 -4.30 -24.01 -20.56
CA ILE A 65 -3.17 -24.40 -19.69
C ILE A 65 -3.46 -25.82 -19.19
N VAL A 66 -2.58 -26.75 -19.56
CA VAL A 66 -2.64 -28.15 -19.14
C VAL A 66 -1.50 -28.43 -18.16
N PHE A 67 -1.82 -29.04 -17.02
CA PHE A 67 -0.87 -29.45 -15.98
C PHE A 67 -0.94 -30.97 -15.79
N GLU A 68 0.20 -31.65 -15.98
CA GLU A 68 0.32 -33.12 -15.91
C GLU A 68 -0.73 -33.90 -16.76
N GLY A 69 -1.22 -33.28 -17.84
CA GLY A 69 -2.19 -33.88 -18.78
C GLY A 69 -3.64 -33.45 -18.57
N ASP A 70 -3.97 -32.81 -17.45
CA ASP A 70 -5.31 -32.30 -17.14
C ASP A 70 -5.40 -30.78 -17.33
N ASP A 71 -6.58 -30.26 -17.71
CA ASP A 71 -6.83 -28.81 -17.71
C ASP A 71 -6.64 -28.27 -16.28
N ILE A 72 -5.84 -27.20 -16.16
CA ILE A 72 -5.46 -26.64 -14.86
C ILE A 72 -6.68 -26.15 -14.05
N ASN A 73 -7.77 -25.77 -14.71
CA ASN A 73 -8.99 -25.28 -14.08
C ASN A 73 -9.84 -26.40 -13.47
N VAL A 74 -9.56 -27.65 -13.82
CA VAL A 74 -10.29 -28.83 -13.31
C VAL A 74 -9.62 -29.39 -12.05
N LEU A 75 -8.37 -29.02 -11.78
CA LEU A 75 -7.66 -29.44 -10.57
C LEU A 75 -8.38 -28.97 -9.31
N SER A 76 -8.59 -29.89 -8.37
CA SER A 76 -9.10 -29.54 -7.04
C SER A 76 -8.12 -28.60 -6.31
N ASP A 77 -8.64 -27.68 -5.50
CA ASP A 77 -7.85 -26.79 -4.63
C ASP A 77 -6.78 -27.55 -3.84
N ARG A 78 -7.14 -28.71 -3.26
CA ARG A 78 -6.21 -29.56 -2.51
C ARG A 78 -5.02 -30.01 -3.36
N SER A 79 -5.27 -30.53 -4.56
CA SER A 79 -4.22 -31.00 -5.47
C SER A 79 -3.33 -29.84 -5.91
N GLN A 80 -3.92 -28.68 -6.19
CA GLN A 80 -3.17 -27.51 -6.58
C GLN A 80 -2.30 -26.93 -5.44
N CYS A 81 -2.78 -26.96 -4.20
CA CYS A 81 -1.98 -26.59 -3.03
C CYS A 81 -0.80 -27.54 -2.80
N ALA A 82 -1.01 -28.84 -2.98
CA ALA A 82 0.03 -29.86 -2.75
C ALA A 82 1.06 -29.93 -3.89
N LYS A 83 0.63 -29.88 -5.16
CA LYS A 83 1.50 -30.13 -6.32
C LYS A 83 2.20 -28.90 -6.90
N ILE A 84 1.61 -27.71 -6.74
CA ILE A 84 2.13 -26.47 -7.33
C ILE A 84 2.57 -25.56 -6.19
N GLY A 85 3.85 -25.62 -5.85
CA GLY A 85 4.50 -24.73 -4.89
C GLY A 85 4.68 -23.33 -5.47
N PHE A 86 4.47 -22.29 -4.66
CA PHE A 86 4.66 -20.91 -5.07
C PHE A 86 5.39 -20.13 -3.97
N VAL A 87 6.48 -19.48 -4.32
CA VAL A 87 7.26 -18.60 -3.44
C VAL A 87 7.14 -17.17 -3.95
N MET A 88 6.53 -16.31 -3.14
CA MET A 88 6.32 -14.89 -3.46
C MET A 88 7.60 -14.06 -3.30
N GLN A 89 7.63 -12.91 -3.98
CA GLN A 89 8.69 -11.91 -3.91
C GLN A 89 8.91 -11.34 -2.49
N ASP A 90 7.84 -11.24 -1.70
CA ASP A 90 7.89 -10.73 -0.32
C ASP A 90 7.59 -11.86 0.68
N PRO A 91 8.59 -12.33 1.45
CA PRO A 91 8.39 -13.43 2.39
C PRO A 91 7.43 -13.07 3.52
N ASP A 92 7.43 -11.80 3.96
CA ASP A 92 6.55 -11.32 5.03
C ASP A 92 5.06 -11.34 4.62
N SER A 93 4.77 -11.29 3.31
CA SER A 93 3.41 -11.42 2.79
C SER A 93 2.91 -12.86 2.71
N GLN A 94 3.79 -13.86 2.84
CA GLN A 94 3.47 -15.28 2.69
C GLN A 94 3.53 -16.06 4.01
N ILE A 95 4.44 -15.69 4.91
CA ILE A 95 4.58 -16.32 6.24
C ILE A 95 3.34 -16.02 7.10
N VAL A 96 2.78 -17.04 7.73
CA VAL A 96 1.52 -16.93 8.48
C VAL A 96 1.73 -17.06 10.00
N THR A 97 2.65 -17.91 10.42
CA THR A 97 2.81 -18.32 11.82
C THR A 97 3.93 -17.59 12.55
N ASP A 98 3.96 -17.71 13.88
CA ASP A 98 4.90 -16.99 14.75
C ASP A 98 6.27 -17.67 14.86
N LYS A 99 6.35 -18.98 14.64
CA LYS A 99 7.56 -19.81 14.81
C LYS A 99 7.90 -20.59 13.55
N VAL A 100 9.20 -20.81 13.34
CA VAL A 100 9.70 -21.51 12.15
C VAL A 100 9.10 -22.91 12.00
N TRP A 101 9.08 -23.72 13.06
CA TRP A 101 8.52 -25.08 12.96
C TRP A 101 7.00 -25.10 12.75
N HIS A 102 6.27 -24.11 13.28
CA HIS A 102 4.84 -23.95 12.97
C HIS A 102 4.66 -23.65 11.48
N GLU A 103 5.50 -22.77 10.93
CA GLU A 103 5.44 -22.38 9.53
C GLU A 103 5.68 -23.56 8.60
N LEU A 104 6.70 -24.39 8.91
CA LEU A 104 6.98 -25.62 8.17
C LEU A 104 5.82 -26.63 8.25
N SER A 105 5.09 -26.67 9.36
CA SER A 105 4.00 -27.62 9.57
C SER A 105 2.67 -27.17 8.94
N PHE A 106 2.46 -25.86 8.82
CA PHE A 106 1.18 -25.23 8.45
C PHE A 106 0.55 -25.79 7.17
N GLY A 107 1.35 -25.98 6.12
CA GLY A 107 0.87 -26.53 4.84
C GLY A 107 0.36 -27.96 4.97
N LEU A 108 1.08 -28.82 5.69
CA LEU A 108 0.68 -30.22 5.90
C LEU A 108 -0.52 -30.35 6.85
N GLU A 109 -0.59 -29.51 7.89
CA GLU A 109 -1.75 -29.45 8.79
C GLU A 109 -3.01 -29.04 8.03
N SER A 110 -2.89 -28.06 7.13
CA SER A 110 -3.98 -27.62 6.26
C SER A 110 -4.44 -28.70 5.29
N LEU A 111 -3.53 -29.59 4.88
CA LEU A 111 -3.85 -30.79 4.08
C LEU A 111 -4.40 -31.94 4.96
N GLY A 112 -4.41 -31.81 6.29
CA GLY A 112 -4.90 -32.86 7.19
C GLY A 112 -4.00 -34.11 7.20
N VAL A 113 -2.69 -33.93 7.09
CA VAL A 113 -1.70 -35.02 7.20
C VAL A 113 -1.55 -35.43 8.67
N ASP A 114 -1.27 -36.71 8.92
CA ASP A 114 -1.08 -37.24 10.27
C ASP A 114 0.12 -36.62 10.99
N SER A 115 -0.01 -36.34 12.28
CA SER A 115 1.01 -35.61 13.06
C SER A 115 2.39 -36.31 13.11
N SER A 116 2.44 -37.64 13.02
CA SER A 116 3.71 -38.38 12.93
C SER A 116 4.43 -38.12 11.60
N GLU A 117 3.69 -38.08 10.50
CA GLU A 117 4.22 -37.79 9.18
C GLU A 117 4.64 -36.32 9.05
N ILE A 118 3.84 -35.39 9.60
CA ILE A 118 4.20 -33.97 9.68
C ILE A 118 5.57 -33.82 10.36
N ARG A 119 5.74 -34.40 11.55
CA ARG A 119 7.01 -34.33 12.29
C ARG A 119 8.18 -34.88 11.48
N ALA A 120 8.00 -35.99 10.77
CA ALA A 120 9.04 -36.59 9.95
C ALA A 120 9.46 -35.65 8.80
N ARG A 121 8.51 -35.20 7.98
CA ARG A 121 8.76 -34.31 6.83
C ARG A 121 9.36 -32.97 7.25
N VAL A 122 8.83 -32.37 8.32
CA VAL A 122 9.32 -31.10 8.86
C VAL A 122 10.76 -31.24 9.37
N SER A 123 11.10 -32.35 10.03
CA SER A 123 12.46 -32.60 10.52
C SER A 123 13.45 -32.81 9.38
N GLU A 124 13.05 -33.58 8.36
CA GLU A 124 13.87 -33.83 7.16
C GLU A 124 14.13 -32.54 6.39
N MET A 125 13.09 -31.75 6.10
CA MET A 125 13.24 -30.48 5.41
C MET A 125 14.02 -29.46 6.24
N SER A 126 13.82 -29.41 7.56
CA SER A 126 14.63 -28.57 8.43
C SER A 126 16.12 -28.91 8.33
N ALA A 127 16.48 -30.19 8.28
CA ALA A 127 17.85 -30.62 8.08
C ALA A 127 18.37 -30.29 6.66
N PHE A 128 17.57 -30.54 5.62
CA PHE A 128 17.93 -30.28 4.22
C PHE A 128 18.31 -28.81 3.97
N PHE A 129 17.54 -27.88 4.54
CA PHE A 129 17.76 -26.43 4.43
C PHE A 129 18.68 -25.84 5.51
N GLY A 130 19.22 -26.66 6.43
CA GLY A 130 20.09 -26.19 7.51
C GLY A 130 19.39 -25.30 8.55
N LEU A 131 18.09 -25.48 8.75
CA LEU A 131 17.25 -24.65 9.62
C LEU A 131 17.26 -25.08 11.10
N SER A 132 18.05 -26.09 11.47
CA SER A 132 18.03 -26.67 12.83
C SER A 132 18.32 -25.64 13.94
N GLY A 133 19.19 -24.65 13.69
CA GLY A 133 19.46 -23.57 14.65
C GLY A 133 18.41 -22.46 14.72
N LEU A 134 17.45 -22.47 13.78
CA LEU A 134 16.35 -21.50 13.68
C LEU A 134 14.99 -22.10 14.04
N PHE A 135 14.91 -23.43 14.13
CA PHE A 135 13.68 -24.20 14.20
C PHE A 135 12.69 -23.71 15.28
N TYR A 136 13.19 -23.32 16.45
CA TYR A 136 12.37 -22.85 17.57
C TYR A 136 12.32 -21.31 17.72
N LYS A 137 12.98 -20.57 16.82
CA LYS A 137 12.96 -19.10 16.86
C LYS A 137 11.64 -18.54 16.36
N ASN A 138 11.36 -17.31 16.77
CA ASN A 138 10.25 -16.55 16.20
C ASN A 138 10.63 -16.08 14.79
N VAL A 139 9.67 -16.11 13.87
CA VAL A 139 9.90 -15.73 12.48
C VAL A 139 10.28 -14.25 12.35
N ASN A 140 9.77 -13.40 13.26
CA ASN A 140 10.08 -11.97 13.30
C ASN A 140 11.55 -11.66 13.67
N GLU A 141 12.27 -12.61 14.26
CA GLU A 141 13.68 -12.45 14.65
C GLU A 141 14.64 -12.84 13.51
N LEU A 142 14.12 -13.42 12.42
CA LEU A 142 14.92 -13.91 11.31
C LEU A 142 15.36 -12.77 10.38
N SER A 143 16.56 -12.92 9.81
CA SER A 143 17.00 -12.05 8.70
C SER A 143 16.14 -12.30 7.45
N GLY A 144 16.10 -11.34 6.53
CA GLY A 144 15.34 -11.49 5.27
C GLY A 144 15.72 -12.75 4.47
N GLY A 145 17.01 -13.09 4.41
CA GLY A 145 17.48 -14.33 3.78
C GLY A 145 17.04 -15.59 4.50
N GLN A 146 17.03 -15.58 5.84
CA GLN A 146 16.52 -16.69 6.64
C GLN A 146 15.01 -16.85 6.45
N LYS A 147 14.24 -15.75 6.42
CA LYS A 147 12.80 -15.78 6.13
C LYS A 147 12.52 -16.37 4.75
N GLN A 148 13.31 -15.98 3.74
CA GLN A 148 13.15 -16.51 2.37
C GLN A 148 13.41 -18.03 2.33
N LEU A 149 14.44 -18.52 3.03
CA LEU A 149 14.72 -19.95 3.14
C LEU A 149 13.62 -20.71 3.90
N VAL A 150 13.10 -20.13 5.00
CA VAL A 150 11.97 -20.73 5.73
C VAL A 150 10.72 -20.79 4.85
N ASN A 151 10.45 -19.76 4.07
CA ASN A 151 9.32 -19.71 3.13
C ASN A 151 9.47 -20.76 2.01
N LEU A 152 10.68 -20.91 1.45
CA LEU A 152 10.96 -21.97 0.49
C LEU A 152 10.77 -23.36 1.13
N ALA A 153 11.29 -23.55 2.34
CA ALA A 153 11.17 -24.82 3.06
C ALA A 153 9.70 -25.15 3.40
N SER A 154 8.88 -24.19 3.82
CA SER A 154 7.46 -24.43 4.15
C SER A 154 6.66 -24.89 2.93
N VAL A 155 7.00 -24.39 1.74
CA VAL A 155 6.45 -24.88 0.47
C VAL A 155 6.96 -26.28 0.16
N MET A 156 8.26 -26.54 0.30
CA MET A 156 8.87 -27.82 -0.06
C MET A 156 8.50 -28.98 0.87
N VAL A 157 8.09 -28.72 2.11
CA VAL A 157 7.58 -29.75 3.04
C VAL A 157 6.35 -30.49 2.47
N MET A 158 5.57 -29.84 1.59
CA MET A 158 4.45 -30.48 0.89
C MET A 158 4.89 -31.41 -0.24
N ASN A 159 6.17 -31.35 -0.65
CA ASN A 159 6.77 -32.08 -1.78
C ASN A 159 6.05 -31.82 -3.12
N PRO A 160 6.06 -30.57 -3.63
CA PRO A 160 5.39 -30.22 -4.88
C PRO A 160 6.10 -30.79 -6.12
N ASP A 161 5.34 -31.08 -7.17
CA ASP A 161 5.86 -31.48 -8.49
C ASP A 161 6.52 -30.30 -9.24
N VAL A 162 5.99 -29.09 -9.00
CA VAL A 162 6.53 -27.84 -9.55
C VAL A 162 6.69 -26.80 -8.47
N LEU A 163 7.84 -26.13 -8.47
CA LEU A 163 8.15 -24.98 -7.65
C LEU A 163 8.24 -23.73 -8.52
N ILE A 164 7.32 -22.79 -8.31
CA ILE A 164 7.29 -21.49 -8.97
C ILE A 164 7.85 -20.44 -8.01
N LEU A 165 8.84 -19.66 -8.43
CA LEU A 165 9.43 -18.58 -7.64
C LEU A 165 9.35 -17.26 -8.39
N ASP A 166 8.71 -16.26 -7.79
CA ASP A 166 8.53 -14.93 -8.35
C ASP A 166 9.49 -13.95 -7.69
N GLU A 167 10.66 -13.72 -8.31
CA GLU A 167 11.71 -12.80 -7.85
C GLU A 167 12.16 -13.01 -6.39
N PRO A 168 12.46 -14.25 -5.97
CA PRO A 168 12.72 -14.58 -4.58
C PRO A 168 14.01 -13.93 -4.03
N THR A 169 14.96 -13.54 -4.88
CA THR A 169 16.22 -12.91 -4.43
C THR A 169 16.20 -11.38 -4.46
N ALA A 170 15.09 -10.75 -4.83
CA ALA A 170 15.00 -9.30 -5.01
C ALA A 170 15.35 -8.48 -3.74
N GLN A 171 15.21 -9.08 -2.56
CA GLN A 171 15.48 -8.44 -1.26
C GLN A 171 16.77 -8.92 -0.59
N LEU A 172 17.53 -9.80 -1.24
CA LEU A 172 18.70 -10.46 -0.66
C LEU A 172 20.00 -9.78 -1.10
N ASP A 173 20.95 -9.70 -0.16
CA ASP A 173 22.32 -9.34 -0.50
C ASP A 173 22.97 -10.43 -1.38
N PRO A 174 24.04 -10.12 -2.14
CA PRO A 174 24.61 -11.05 -3.11
C PRO A 174 24.96 -12.44 -2.55
N VAL A 175 25.46 -12.51 -1.31
CA VAL A 175 25.87 -13.77 -0.68
C VAL A 175 24.64 -14.59 -0.29
N SER A 176 23.65 -13.94 0.34
CA SER A 176 22.38 -14.60 0.69
C SER A 176 21.59 -15.05 -0.55
N ALA A 177 21.63 -14.27 -1.64
CA ALA A 177 21.00 -14.62 -2.90
C ALA A 177 21.63 -15.87 -3.54
N GLU A 178 22.97 -15.95 -3.56
CA GLU A 178 23.71 -17.12 -4.05
C GLU A 178 23.35 -18.37 -3.24
N ALA A 179 23.41 -18.29 -1.90
CA ALA A 179 23.03 -19.40 -1.04
C ALA A 179 21.56 -19.86 -1.24
N PHE A 180 20.65 -18.93 -1.51
CA PHE A 180 19.26 -19.24 -1.82
C PHE A 180 19.12 -19.96 -3.18
N LEU A 181 19.77 -19.45 -4.24
CA LEU A 181 19.75 -20.08 -5.56
C LEU A 181 20.41 -21.46 -5.54
N ASP A 182 21.47 -21.65 -4.75
CA ASP A 182 22.09 -22.96 -4.52
C ASP A 182 21.10 -23.95 -3.89
N ALA A 183 20.27 -23.50 -2.93
CA ALA A 183 19.22 -24.32 -2.36
C ALA A 183 18.15 -24.70 -3.40
N VAL A 184 17.76 -23.77 -4.27
CA VAL A 184 16.84 -24.02 -5.40
C VAL A 184 17.43 -25.02 -6.39
N LEU A 185 18.70 -24.87 -6.74
CA LEU A 185 19.40 -25.79 -7.63
C LEU A 185 19.51 -27.19 -7.01
N LYS A 186 19.76 -27.27 -5.69
CA LYS A 186 19.78 -28.53 -4.95
C LYS A 186 18.41 -29.23 -4.97
N ILE A 187 17.31 -28.49 -4.77
CA ILE A 187 15.95 -29.01 -4.90
C ILE A 187 15.73 -29.62 -6.29
N ASN A 188 16.06 -28.88 -7.35
CA ASN A 188 15.87 -29.36 -8.72
C ASN A 188 16.71 -30.62 -9.00
N ARG A 189 17.99 -30.63 -8.64
CA ARG A 189 18.92 -31.72 -8.96
C ARG A 189 18.73 -32.97 -8.10
N GLU A 190 18.44 -32.82 -6.81
CA GLU A 190 18.36 -33.95 -5.87
C GLU A 190 16.94 -34.50 -5.76
N LEU A 191 15.91 -33.65 -5.82
CA LEU A 191 14.50 -34.06 -5.68
C LEU A 191 13.80 -34.24 -7.04
N GLY A 192 14.40 -33.74 -8.13
CA GLY A 192 13.80 -33.81 -9.47
C GLY A 192 12.59 -32.89 -9.66
N THR A 193 12.40 -31.91 -8.76
CA THR A 193 11.31 -30.93 -8.83
C THR A 193 11.50 -30.01 -10.04
N THR A 194 10.43 -29.78 -10.80
CA THR A 194 10.44 -28.80 -11.90
C THR A 194 10.46 -27.39 -11.30
N VAL A 195 11.32 -26.50 -11.78
CA VAL A 195 11.49 -25.16 -11.20
C VAL A 195 11.23 -24.09 -12.26
N ILE A 196 10.36 -23.13 -11.95
CA ILE A 196 10.13 -21.94 -12.77
C ILE A 196 10.50 -20.71 -11.93
N LEU A 197 11.60 -20.07 -12.26
CA LEU A 197 12.16 -18.95 -11.51
C LEU A 197 12.08 -17.66 -12.35
N SER A 198 11.38 -16.64 -11.87
CA SER A 198 11.52 -15.27 -12.38
C SER A 198 12.59 -14.54 -11.59
N GLU A 199 13.54 -13.90 -12.28
CA GLU A 199 14.61 -13.13 -11.64
C GLU A 199 14.98 -11.87 -12.43
N HIS A 200 15.46 -10.86 -11.70
CA HIS A 200 16.06 -9.65 -12.28
C HIS A 200 17.58 -9.71 -12.29
N ARG A 201 18.20 -10.43 -11.35
CA ARG A 201 19.65 -10.61 -11.27
C ARG A 201 20.04 -11.89 -12.00
N LEU A 202 20.26 -11.75 -13.30
CA LEU A 202 20.45 -12.87 -14.21
C LEU A 202 21.84 -13.52 -14.13
N GLU A 203 22.85 -12.83 -13.57
CA GLU A 203 24.25 -13.31 -13.51
C GLU A 203 24.39 -14.69 -12.85
N ASN A 204 23.60 -14.96 -11.79
CA ASN A 204 23.62 -16.25 -11.08
C ASN A 204 22.47 -17.18 -11.51
N ALA A 205 21.35 -16.64 -12.02
CA ALA A 205 20.18 -17.44 -12.39
C ALA A 205 20.33 -18.12 -13.76
N ILE A 206 20.94 -17.45 -14.73
CA ILE A 206 21.14 -18.01 -16.08
C ILE A 206 22.05 -19.25 -16.08
N PRO A 207 23.21 -19.26 -15.40
CA PRO A 207 24.12 -20.42 -15.42
C PRO A 207 23.53 -21.73 -14.89
N MET A 208 22.46 -21.65 -14.09
CA MET A 208 21.84 -22.84 -13.49
C MET A 208 20.61 -23.35 -14.26
N CYS A 209 20.10 -22.60 -15.24
CA CYS A 209 18.88 -22.98 -15.95
C CYS A 209 19.15 -23.87 -17.16
N ASP A 210 18.23 -24.79 -17.41
CA ASP A 210 18.23 -25.62 -18.62
C ASP A 210 17.74 -24.79 -19.82
N ARG A 211 16.72 -23.95 -19.59
CA ARG A 211 16.16 -23.02 -20.58
C ARG A 211 15.90 -21.64 -19.98
N LEU A 212 16.10 -20.64 -20.83
CA LEU A 212 15.86 -19.23 -20.55
C LEU A 212 14.68 -18.74 -21.40
N MET A 213 13.64 -18.25 -20.73
CA MET A 213 12.48 -17.59 -21.35
C MET A 213 12.64 -16.07 -21.25
N VAL A 214 12.67 -15.39 -22.40
CA VAL A 214 12.71 -13.92 -22.47
C VAL A 214 11.33 -13.42 -22.86
N MET A 215 10.69 -12.68 -21.97
CA MET A 215 9.39 -12.04 -22.19
C MET A 215 9.54 -10.54 -22.42
N ASP A 216 8.84 -10.02 -23.42
CA ASP A 216 8.69 -8.58 -23.64
C ASP A 216 7.27 -8.24 -24.09
N GLU A 217 6.70 -7.17 -23.56
CA GLU A 217 5.33 -6.70 -23.84
C GLU A 217 4.22 -7.78 -23.86
N GLY A 218 4.33 -8.80 -23.00
CA GLY A 218 3.37 -9.90 -22.89
C GLY A 218 3.58 -11.05 -23.88
N GLU A 219 4.67 -11.04 -24.65
CA GLU A 219 5.05 -12.05 -25.65
C GLU A 219 6.36 -12.76 -25.28
N ILE A 220 6.57 -13.98 -25.78
CA ILE A 220 7.84 -14.70 -25.64
C ILE A 220 8.72 -14.39 -26.85
N ILE A 221 9.84 -13.72 -26.60
CA ILE A 221 10.81 -13.32 -27.63
C ILE A 221 11.76 -14.46 -27.98
N ALA A 222 12.15 -15.24 -26.97
CA ALA A 222 13.02 -16.41 -27.07
C ALA A 222 12.74 -17.37 -25.91
N PHE A 223 12.77 -18.67 -26.18
CA PHE A 223 12.66 -19.71 -25.13
C PHE A 223 13.48 -20.95 -25.50
N SER A 224 14.78 -20.91 -25.19
CA SER A 224 15.73 -21.99 -25.49
C SER A 224 16.86 -22.01 -24.45
N LYS A 225 17.91 -22.80 -24.68
CA LYS A 225 19.15 -22.75 -23.90
C LYS A 225 19.73 -21.33 -23.91
N ALA A 226 20.35 -20.93 -22.80
CA ALA A 226 20.87 -19.57 -22.62
C ALA A 226 21.84 -19.11 -23.73
N SER A 227 22.73 -19.99 -24.20
CA SER A 227 23.68 -19.71 -25.28
C SER A 227 22.99 -19.42 -26.63
N GLU A 228 21.86 -20.06 -26.91
CA GLU A 228 21.07 -19.81 -28.13
C GLU A 228 20.23 -18.54 -27.99
N VAL A 229 19.67 -18.28 -26.81
CA VAL A 229 18.94 -17.05 -26.51
C VAL A 229 19.82 -15.82 -26.76
N GLN A 230 21.10 -15.88 -26.38
CA GLN A 230 22.06 -14.80 -26.66
C GLN A 230 22.13 -14.46 -28.15
N LYS A 231 22.21 -15.47 -29.02
CA LYS A 231 22.27 -15.30 -30.48
C LYS A 231 20.99 -14.64 -31.00
N ILE A 232 19.83 -15.14 -30.55
CA ILE A 232 18.51 -14.59 -30.94
C ILE A 232 18.39 -13.11 -30.53
N LEU A 233 18.82 -12.76 -29.31
CA LEU A 233 18.78 -11.37 -28.83
C LEU A 233 19.74 -10.47 -29.60
N LYS A 234 20.94 -10.96 -29.95
CA LYS A 234 21.92 -10.23 -30.76
C LYS A 234 21.41 -9.98 -32.17
N GLU A 235 20.84 -10.99 -32.83
CA GLU A 235 20.26 -10.88 -34.18
C GLU A 235 19.09 -9.89 -34.22
N LYS A 236 18.21 -9.95 -33.21
CA LYS A 236 17.09 -9.01 -33.06
C LYS A 236 17.51 -7.62 -32.55
N SER A 237 18.79 -7.41 -32.19
CA SER A 237 19.28 -6.19 -31.53
C SER A 237 18.42 -5.78 -30.33
N HIS A 238 17.98 -6.77 -29.54
CA HIS A 238 16.99 -6.56 -28.49
C HIS A 238 17.64 -5.96 -27.22
N PRO A 239 17.01 -4.96 -26.55
CA PRO A 239 17.54 -4.34 -25.33
C PRO A 239 17.90 -5.31 -24.19
N MET A 240 17.16 -6.41 -24.06
CA MET A 240 17.39 -7.48 -23.07
C MET A 240 18.80 -8.10 -23.13
N LEU A 241 19.53 -7.96 -24.24
CA LEU A 241 20.94 -8.37 -24.31
C LEU A 241 21.79 -7.68 -23.22
N MET A 242 21.44 -6.46 -22.82
CA MET A 242 22.12 -5.70 -21.78
C MET A 242 21.90 -6.24 -20.37
N ALA A 243 20.83 -7.02 -20.18
CA ALA A 243 20.51 -7.66 -18.90
C ALA A 243 21.11 -9.07 -18.78
N MET A 244 21.59 -9.67 -19.88
CA MET A 244 22.24 -10.98 -19.89
C MET A 244 23.54 -10.96 -19.05
N THR A 245 24.07 -12.15 -18.76
CA THR A 245 25.29 -12.27 -17.95
C THR A 245 26.46 -11.54 -18.58
N THR A 246 27.41 -11.12 -17.74
CA THR A 246 28.59 -10.39 -18.19
C THR A 246 29.35 -11.17 -19.26
N ALA A 247 29.47 -12.49 -19.11
CA ALA A 247 30.10 -13.36 -20.10
C ALA A 247 29.39 -13.31 -21.46
N MET A 248 28.06 -13.41 -21.48
CA MET A 248 27.25 -13.35 -22.71
C MET A 248 27.34 -11.97 -23.39
N ARG A 249 27.42 -10.89 -22.60
CA ARG A 249 27.60 -9.52 -23.09
C ARG A 249 28.98 -9.32 -23.72
N LEU A 250 30.05 -9.78 -23.06
CA LEU A 250 31.40 -9.75 -23.62
C LEU A 250 31.48 -10.54 -24.93
N TYR A 251 30.92 -11.75 -24.94
CA TYR A 251 30.83 -12.59 -26.13
C TYR A 251 30.08 -11.90 -27.27
N SER A 252 29.01 -11.16 -26.97
CA SER A 252 28.23 -10.45 -27.98
C SER A 252 29.05 -9.41 -28.78
N SER A 253 30.10 -8.86 -28.16
CA SER A 253 30.94 -7.79 -28.71
C SER A 253 32.15 -8.28 -29.50
N VAL A 254 32.43 -9.59 -29.47
CA VAL A 254 33.54 -10.23 -30.15
C VAL A 254 32.98 -11.16 -31.23
N GLU A 255 33.62 -11.22 -32.40
CA GLU A 255 33.35 -12.28 -33.37
C GLU A 255 34.14 -13.52 -32.96
N SER A 256 33.43 -14.57 -32.58
CA SER A 256 33.99 -15.81 -32.03
C SER A 256 33.25 -17.01 -32.60
N GLU A 257 33.99 -18.05 -32.99
CA GLU A 257 33.42 -19.35 -33.41
C GLU A 257 33.15 -20.29 -32.22
N LEU A 258 33.70 -19.96 -31.03
CA LEU A 258 33.47 -20.71 -29.80
C LEU A 258 32.03 -20.58 -29.29
N ASP A 259 31.59 -21.52 -28.47
CA ASP A 259 30.29 -21.48 -27.81
C ASP A 259 30.16 -20.25 -26.88
N CYS A 260 28.93 -19.73 -26.78
CA CYS A 260 28.65 -18.56 -25.97
C CYS A 260 28.78 -18.91 -24.47
N PRO A 261 29.71 -18.27 -23.73
CA PRO A 261 29.86 -18.50 -22.30
C PRO A 261 28.70 -17.86 -21.53
N VAL A 262 28.06 -18.62 -20.64
CA VAL A 262 26.93 -18.15 -19.83
C VAL A 262 27.33 -17.84 -18.39
N SER A 263 28.40 -18.46 -17.89
CA SER A 263 28.89 -18.31 -16.51
C SER A 263 30.20 -17.52 -16.41
N VAL A 264 30.54 -17.04 -15.21
CA VAL A 264 31.86 -16.42 -14.92
C VAL A 264 33.01 -17.36 -15.25
N ARG A 265 32.87 -18.66 -14.97
CA ARG A 265 33.89 -19.66 -15.24
C ARG A 265 34.10 -19.84 -16.75
N GLU A 266 33.02 -20.07 -17.49
CA GLU A 266 33.08 -20.20 -18.95
C GLU A 266 33.59 -18.91 -19.61
N GLY A 267 33.18 -17.75 -19.10
CA GLY A 267 33.67 -16.45 -19.59
C GLY A 267 35.18 -16.29 -19.38
N ARG A 268 35.71 -16.79 -18.28
CA ARG A 268 37.15 -16.81 -17.98
C ARG A 268 37.90 -17.78 -18.92
N GLU A 269 37.38 -18.98 -19.11
CA GLU A 269 37.95 -19.98 -20.04
C GLU A 269 37.92 -19.46 -21.49
N TRP A 270 36.81 -18.86 -21.91
CA TRP A 270 36.64 -18.20 -23.20
C TRP A 270 37.63 -17.04 -23.38
N LEU A 271 37.74 -16.12 -22.41
CA LEU A 271 38.65 -14.98 -22.49
C LEU A 271 40.12 -15.42 -22.57
N SER A 272 40.49 -16.48 -21.83
CA SER A 272 41.85 -17.05 -21.84
C SER A 272 42.25 -17.63 -23.20
N SER A 273 41.28 -17.94 -24.07
CA SER A 273 41.55 -18.45 -25.42
C SER A 273 42.06 -17.36 -26.37
N PHE A 274 41.90 -16.08 -26.02
CA PHE A 274 42.38 -14.95 -26.81
C PHE A 274 43.75 -14.49 -26.32
N ASN A 275 44.64 -14.16 -27.26
CA ASN A 275 45.97 -13.63 -26.95
C ASN A 275 45.87 -12.10 -26.79
N ILE A 276 45.42 -11.65 -25.62
CA ILE A 276 45.16 -10.22 -25.35
C ILE A 276 46.45 -9.58 -24.85
N THR A 277 47.05 -8.72 -25.67
CA THR A 277 48.13 -7.82 -25.23
C THR A 277 47.53 -6.57 -24.59
N ASP A 278 47.88 -6.32 -23.33
CA ASP A 278 47.62 -5.05 -22.64
C ASP A 278 48.34 -3.92 -23.41
N THR A 279 47.65 -3.31 -24.38
CA THR A 279 48.08 -2.04 -24.97
C THR A 279 47.72 -0.90 -24.00
N ASP A 280 48.36 0.26 -24.14
CA ASP A 280 48.33 1.44 -23.25
C ASP A 280 46.91 2.02 -23.00
N TYR A 281 46.03 1.25 -22.37
CA TYR A 281 44.72 1.68 -21.93
C TYR A 281 44.87 2.21 -20.50
N VAL A 282 44.97 3.53 -20.38
CA VAL A 282 44.79 4.21 -19.11
C VAL A 282 43.29 4.30 -18.87
N THR A 283 42.75 3.46 -17.97
CA THR A 283 41.47 3.80 -17.33
C THR A 283 41.67 5.19 -16.73
N GLU A 284 40.88 6.18 -17.16
CA GLU A 284 40.79 7.45 -16.45
C GLU A 284 40.29 7.12 -15.05
N ASP A 285 41.24 6.94 -14.14
CA ASP A 285 40.98 6.87 -12.72
C ASP A 285 40.26 8.19 -12.44
N LYS A 286 38.95 8.15 -12.17
CA LYS A 286 38.18 9.32 -11.73
C LYS A 286 38.67 9.74 -10.34
N LYS A 287 39.94 10.12 -10.22
CA LYS A 287 40.47 10.83 -9.07
C LYS A 287 39.93 12.24 -9.16
N GLN A 288 38.66 12.40 -8.81
CA GLN A 288 38.20 13.72 -8.39
C GLN A 288 38.89 14.00 -7.06
N ASP A 289 39.73 15.01 -7.05
CA ASP A 289 40.42 15.56 -5.87
C ASP A 289 39.38 16.27 -4.99
N LEU A 290 38.41 15.51 -4.46
CA LEU A 290 37.34 16.00 -3.61
C LEU A 290 37.91 16.28 -2.23
N LYS A 291 38.03 17.56 -1.87
CA LYS A 291 38.66 18.00 -0.60
C LYS A 291 37.64 18.51 0.42
N ASP A 292 36.52 19.04 -0.04
CA ASP A 292 35.52 19.66 0.83
C ASP A 292 34.57 18.62 1.41
N LYS A 293 34.74 18.32 2.70
CA LYS A 293 33.88 17.40 3.46
C LYS A 293 32.52 18.04 3.72
N ILE A 294 31.43 17.32 3.42
CA ILE A 294 30.07 17.72 3.78
C ILE A 294 29.53 16.92 4.95
N ILE A 295 29.83 15.63 5.04
CA ILE A 295 29.47 14.79 6.20
C ILE A 295 30.76 14.24 6.79
N GLU A 296 30.95 14.47 8.09
CA GLU A 296 32.05 13.86 8.86
C GLU A 296 31.46 13.03 10.00
N ILE A 297 31.76 11.74 10.01
CA ILE A 297 31.35 10.80 11.05
C ILE A 297 32.61 10.41 11.82
N LYS A 298 32.63 10.61 13.14
CA LYS A 298 33.80 10.36 13.99
C LYS A 298 33.44 9.52 15.20
N ASP A 299 33.98 8.31 15.24
CA ASP A 299 33.98 7.33 16.32
C ASP A 299 32.56 7.11 16.88
N VAL A 300 31.60 6.94 15.98
CA VAL A 300 30.18 6.83 16.32
C VAL A 300 29.85 5.43 16.83
N TYR A 301 29.09 5.39 17.94
CA TYR A 301 28.47 4.16 18.45
C TYR A 301 26.96 4.38 18.65
N PHE A 302 26.19 3.33 18.34
CA PHE A 302 24.75 3.34 18.50
C PHE A 302 24.17 1.94 18.79
N ARG A 303 23.16 1.93 19.66
CA ARG A 303 22.32 0.78 20.03
C ARG A 303 20.87 1.26 20.22
N TYR A 304 19.88 0.43 19.92
CA TYR A 304 18.47 0.78 20.13
C TYR A 304 18.07 0.68 21.62
N ASP A 305 18.51 -0.38 22.30
CA ASP A 305 18.22 -0.62 23.70
C ASP A 305 19.49 -0.51 24.55
N LYS A 306 19.36 -0.08 25.80
CA LYS A 306 20.52 0.06 26.69
C LYS A 306 21.27 -1.25 26.90
N ASN A 307 20.53 -2.35 26.93
CA ASN A 307 21.04 -3.69 27.22
C ASN A 307 21.33 -4.53 25.97
N SER A 308 21.11 -3.98 24.76
CA SER A 308 21.47 -4.68 23.53
C SER A 308 22.89 -4.33 23.07
N ASP A 309 23.41 -5.15 22.17
CA ASP A 309 24.70 -4.92 21.55
C ASP A 309 24.69 -3.68 20.65
N ASP A 310 25.86 -3.06 20.52
CA ASP A 310 26.03 -1.94 19.59
C ASP A 310 25.86 -2.42 18.15
N ILE A 311 24.97 -1.75 17.42
CA ILE A 311 24.75 -2.01 15.99
C ILE A 311 25.74 -1.22 15.16
N ILE A 312 26.07 0.00 15.59
CA ILE A 312 27.12 0.82 15.00
C ILE A 312 28.28 0.84 15.99
N LYS A 313 29.46 0.44 15.54
CA LYS A 313 30.65 0.23 16.36
C LYS A 313 31.82 0.99 15.77
N ASN A 314 32.33 1.98 16.48
CA ASN A 314 33.50 2.77 16.08
C ASN A 314 33.44 3.30 14.65
N PHE A 315 32.27 3.76 14.22
CA PHE A 315 32.07 4.11 12.82
C PHE A 315 32.64 5.50 12.54
N SER A 316 33.59 5.55 11.59
CA SER A 316 34.21 6.78 11.12
C SER A 316 34.24 6.80 9.59
N LEU A 317 33.72 7.87 9.00
CA LEU A 317 33.59 8.02 7.54
C LEU A 317 33.47 9.49 7.14
N ASP A 318 34.11 9.85 6.04
CA ASP A 318 34.03 11.18 5.42
C ASP A 318 33.38 11.10 4.03
N ILE A 319 32.40 11.99 3.80
CA ILE A 319 31.72 12.19 2.51
C ILE A 319 31.97 13.63 2.06
N TYR A 320 32.30 13.81 0.79
CA TYR A 320 32.69 15.06 0.15
C TYR A 320 31.56 15.68 -0.68
N LYS A 321 31.61 17.00 -0.85
CA LYS A 321 30.62 17.77 -1.62
C LYS A 321 30.59 17.33 -3.08
N GLY A 322 29.39 17.06 -3.59
CA GLY A 322 29.14 16.77 -4.99
C GLY A 322 29.62 15.38 -5.46
N GLU A 323 29.82 14.43 -4.54
CA GLU A 323 30.14 13.03 -4.87
C GLU A 323 28.90 12.13 -4.79
N ILE A 324 28.89 11.05 -5.56
CA ILE A 324 28.02 9.88 -5.35
C ILE A 324 28.83 8.86 -4.54
N PHE A 325 28.50 8.73 -3.26
CA PHE A 325 29.11 7.78 -2.36
C PHE A 325 28.19 6.59 -2.13
N SER A 326 28.71 5.37 -2.33
CA SER A 326 27.96 4.13 -2.10
C SER A 326 28.47 3.34 -0.91
N LEU A 327 27.57 3.00 0.02
CA LEU A 327 27.86 2.12 1.16
C LEU A 327 27.26 0.74 0.92
N LEU A 328 28.14 -0.24 0.70
CA LEU A 328 27.79 -1.64 0.49
C LEU A 328 27.94 -2.43 1.81
N GLY A 329 27.28 -3.59 1.88
CA GLY A 329 27.44 -4.54 2.99
C GLY A 329 26.27 -5.51 3.08
N ALA A 330 26.43 -6.58 3.87
CA ALA A 330 25.38 -7.58 4.09
C ALA A 330 24.12 -6.98 4.73
N ASN A 331 22.98 -7.68 4.60
CA ASN A 331 21.78 -7.32 5.34
C ASN A 331 22.04 -7.43 6.85
N GLY A 332 21.54 -6.46 7.63
CA GLY A 332 21.78 -6.39 9.07
C GLY A 332 23.16 -5.82 9.49
N SER A 333 24.01 -5.37 8.56
CA SER A 333 25.32 -4.79 8.92
C SER A 333 25.25 -3.40 9.58
N GLY A 334 24.07 -2.77 9.63
CA GLY A 334 23.82 -1.47 10.24
C GLY A 334 23.62 -0.30 9.26
N LYS A 335 23.51 -0.55 7.94
CA LYS A 335 23.41 0.50 6.91
C LYS A 335 22.18 1.43 7.07
N SER A 336 20.98 0.87 7.21
CA SER A 336 19.76 1.67 7.45
C SER A 336 19.79 2.37 8.81
N THR A 337 20.40 1.74 9.82
CA THR A 337 20.66 2.38 11.12
C THR A 337 21.58 3.59 10.97
N LEU A 338 22.63 3.50 10.16
CA LEU A 338 23.49 4.64 9.83
C LEU A 338 22.70 5.77 9.16
N LEU A 339 21.85 5.48 8.18
CA LEU A 339 20.99 6.49 7.55
C LEU A 339 20.03 7.15 8.56
N SER A 340 19.55 6.40 9.55
CA SER A 340 18.71 6.95 10.63
C SER A 340 19.48 7.92 11.55
N LEU A 341 20.80 7.69 11.74
CA LEU A 341 21.67 8.59 12.49
C LEU A 341 22.00 9.85 11.68
N LEU A 342 22.24 9.69 10.37
CA LEU A 342 22.54 10.81 9.47
C LEU A 342 21.32 11.71 9.22
N SER A 343 20.12 11.15 9.22
CA SER A 343 18.87 11.90 9.11
C SER A 343 18.42 12.53 10.43
N GLY A 344 19.14 12.32 11.53
CA GLY A 344 18.82 12.87 12.86
C GLY A 344 17.59 12.23 13.52
N ILE A 345 17.02 11.16 12.94
CA ILE A 345 15.94 10.38 13.55
C ILE A 345 16.43 9.73 14.83
N ASN A 346 17.63 9.15 14.77
CA ASN A 346 18.32 8.58 15.91
C ASN A 346 19.56 9.41 16.27
N ILE A 347 19.93 9.34 17.54
CA ILE A 347 21.08 10.07 18.08
C ILE A 347 22.12 9.06 18.55
N PRO A 348 23.40 9.20 18.13
CA PRO A 348 24.45 8.35 18.65
C PRO A 348 24.70 8.65 20.13
N HIS A 349 24.97 7.60 20.91
CA HIS A 349 25.30 7.73 22.33
C HIS A 349 26.79 8.03 22.57
N ARG A 350 27.64 7.76 21.56
CA ARG A 350 29.06 8.14 21.53
C ARG A 350 29.47 8.58 20.13
N GLY A 351 30.47 9.44 20.04
CA GLY A 351 30.97 10.01 18.79
C GLY A 351 30.17 11.23 18.34
N LYS A 352 30.52 11.76 17.16
CA LYS A 352 29.84 12.94 16.60
C LYS A 352 29.66 12.81 15.09
N ILE A 353 28.55 13.38 14.62
CA ILE A 353 28.23 13.49 13.21
C ILE A 353 28.11 14.98 12.88
N LEU A 354 28.93 15.44 11.94
CA LEU A 354 28.96 16.82 11.48
C LEU A 354 28.42 16.90 10.05
N LEU A 355 27.49 17.81 9.81
CA LEU A 355 26.97 18.17 8.49
C LEU A 355 27.35 19.63 8.19
N ASP A 356 28.18 19.82 7.18
CA ASP A 356 28.79 21.11 6.81
C ASP A 356 29.42 21.78 8.04
N LYS A 357 30.33 21.04 8.69
CA LYS A 357 31.12 21.42 9.89
C LYS A 357 30.35 21.62 11.21
N GLU A 358 29.02 21.58 11.20
CA GLU A 358 28.18 21.72 12.40
C GLU A 358 27.54 20.39 12.81
N ASN A 359 27.18 20.24 14.08
CA ASN A 359 26.56 19.01 14.57
C ASN A 359 25.14 18.84 14.00
N ILE A 360 24.80 17.62 13.56
CA ILE A 360 23.47 17.29 13.03
C ILE A 360 22.34 17.60 14.03
N LYS A 361 22.61 17.45 15.34
CA LYS A 361 21.61 17.70 16.40
C LYS A 361 21.13 19.16 16.44
N ASP A 362 21.96 20.09 15.97
CA ASP A 362 21.73 21.52 16.10
C ASP A 362 21.13 22.14 14.82
N LYS A 363 20.94 21.35 13.76
CA LYS A 363 20.47 21.81 12.43
C LYS A 363 19.02 21.41 12.14
N LYS A 364 18.32 22.28 11.41
CA LYS A 364 17.06 21.94 10.72
C LYS A 364 17.37 21.21 9.41
N LEU A 365 17.57 19.90 9.49
CA LEU A 365 18.05 19.08 8.36
C LEU A 365 17.13 19.12 7.14
N PHE A 366 15.82 19.05 7.34
CA PHE A 366 14.86 18.91 6.23
C PHE A 366 14.43 20.25 5.59
N ASP A 367 15.01 21.37 6.03
CA ASP A 367 14.77 22.70 5.46
C ASP A 367 15.80 23.00 4.36
N GLY A 368 15.86 22.12 3.35
CA GLY A 368 16.74 22.25 2.18
C GLY A 368 18.20 21.83 2.38
N LEU A 369 18.57 21.27 3.53
CA LEU A 369 19.90 20.70 3.73
C LEU A 369 19.96 19.22 3.32
N MET A 370 18.96 18.42 3.70
CA MET A 370 18.95 16.98 3.51
C MET A 370 17.60 16.45 3.00
N GLY A 371 17.64 15.59 1.99
CA GLY A 371 16.52 14.75 1.55
C GLY A 371 16.81 13.29 1.84
N VAL A 372 15.79 12.51 2.23
CA VAL A 372 15.96 11.09 2.56
C VAL A 372 14.92 10.28 1.79
N LEU A 373 15.37 9.35 0.96
CA LEU A 373 14.52 8.34 0.34
C LEU A 373 14.50 7.09 1.23
N CYS A 374 13.32 6.74 1.74
CA CYS A 374 13.13 5.51 2.49
C CYS A 374 13.21 4.27 1.60
N GLN A 375 13.55 3.12 2.20
CA GLN A 375 13.61 1.82 1.52
C GLN A 375 12.34 1.46 0.75
N ASN A 376 11.16 1.82 1.28
CA ASN A 376 9.90 1.76 0.54
C ASN A 376 9.46 3.17 0.16
N PRO A 377 9.55 3.55 -1.13
CA PRO A 377 9.14 4.88 -1.60
C PRO A 377 7.68 5.22 -1.30
N LYS A 378 6.79 4.22 -1.14
CA LYS A 378 5.37 4.45 -0.80
C LYS A 378 5.22 5.21 0.52
N ASN A 379 6.14 4.98 1.47
CA ASN A 379 6.11 5.62 2.78
C ASN A 379 6.37 7.14 2.71
N MET A 380 6.82 7.65 1.56
CA MET A 380 7.03 9.07 1.35
C MET A 380 5.74 9.82 1.03
N PHE A 381 4.65 9.13 0.71
CA PHE A 381 3.40 9.76 0.26
C PHE A 381 2.27 9.58 1.27
N ALA A 382 1.53 10.66 1.51
CA ALA A 382 0.43 10.70 2.49
C ALA A 382 -0.89 11.22 1.89
N LYS A 383 -0.87 11.68 0.63
CA LYS A 383 -2.02 12.28 -0.06
C LYS A 383 -2.50 11.40 -1.20
N ASN A 384 -3.71 11.70 -1.66
CA ASN A 384 -4.40 10.92 -2.69
C ASN A 384 -3.86 11.15 -4.11
N SER A 385 -2.97 12.13 -4.31
CA SER A 385 -2.26 12.32 -5.57
C SER A 385 -0.87 12.86 -5.35
N ILE A 386 0.04 12.57 -6.28
CA ILE A 386 1.42 13.08 -6.26
C ILE A 386 1.42 14.61 -6.18
N TYR A 387 0.56 15.27 -6.95
CA TYR A 387 0.42 16.73 -6.95
C TYR A 387 0.07 17.28 -5.57
N LEU A 388 -0.91 16.67 -4.89
CA LEU A 388 -1.31 17.10 -3.55
C LEU A 388 -0.19 16.88 -2.53
N ASP A 389 0.53 15.76 -2.63
CA ASP A 389 1.69 15.46 -1.78
C ASP A 389 2.83 16.47 -1.99
N TYR A 390 3.09 16.84 -3.23
CA TYR A 390 4.11 17.82 -3.58
C TYR A 390 3.74 19.21 -3.08
N MET A 391 2.47 19.61 -3.22
CA MET A 391 1.99 20.88 -2.70
C MET A 391 2.03 20.93 -1.16
N ASP A 392 1.72 19.82 -0.50
CA ASP A 392 1.82 19.70 0.96
C ASP A 392 3.27 19.86 1.44
N MET A 393 4.24 19.29 0.72
CA MET A 393 5.67 19.49 1.02
C MET A 393 6.08 20.97 0.97
N LEU A 394 5.42 21.77 0.13
CA LEU A 394 5.65 23.20 -0.01
C LEU A 394 4.74 24.05 0.89
N SER A 395 3.93 23.47 1.78
CA SER A 395 2.95 24.21 2.59
C SER A 395 3.58 25.32 3.42
N ASP A 396 4.75 25.04 3.99
CA ASP A 396 5.44 25.92 4.94
C ASP A 396 6.22 27.05 4.24
N GLU A 397 6.36 27.00 2.92
CA GLU A 397 6.97 28.08 2.15
C GLU A 397 6.00 29.26 2.05
N LYS A 398 6.49 30.48 2.36
CA LYS A 398 5.74 31.73 2.27
C LYS A 398 5.49 32.21 0.83
N THR A 399 5.73 31.36 -0.17
CA THR A 399 5.53 31.63 -1.59
C THR A 399 4.05 31.53 -1.97
N GLU A 400 3.66 32.18 -3.06
CA GLU A 400 2.28 32.08 -3.58
C GLU A 400 2.01 30.69 -4.15
N ASP A 401 0.77 30.21 -4.03
CA ASP A 401 0.35 28.89 -4.53
C ASP A 401 0.66 28.70 -6.02
N GLU A 402 0.66 29.78 -6.80
CA GLU A 402 0.99 29.76 -8.23
C GLU A 402 2.48 29.50 -8.50
N GLN A 403 3.38 30.05 -7.67
CA GLN A 403 4.81 29.75 -7.73
C GLN A 403 5.11 28.33 -7.28
N LYS A 404 4.42 27.84 -6.23
CA LYS A 404 4.51 26.45 -5.79
C LYS A 404 4.09 25.51 -6.92
N LYS A 405 3.03 25.86 -7.65
CA LYS A 405 2.57 25.09 -8.80
C LYS A 405 3.61 25.01 -9.91
N ILE A 406 4.22 26.14 -10.28
CA ILE A 406 5.29 26.17 -11.29
C ILE A 406 6.46 25.29 -10.88
N LYS A 407 6.86 25.33 -9.60
CA LYS A 407 7.94 24.49 -9.05
C LYS A 407 7.59 22.99 -9.08
N VAL A 408 6.34 22.64 -8.78
CA VAL A 408 5.84 21.26 -8.89
C VAL A 408 5.85 20.77 -10.33
N GLU A 409 5.35 21.59 -11.26
CA GLU A 409 5.30 21.27 -12.69
C GLU A 409 6.71 21.15 -13.29
N SER A 410 7.66 22.00 -12.87
CA SER A 410 9.04 21.94 -13.36
C SER A 410 9.76 20.68 -12.88
N VAL A 411 9.68 20.35 -11.59
CA VAL A 411 10.24 19.10 -11.04
C VAL A 411 9.63 17.88 -11.70
N ALA A 412 8.31 17.88 -11.90
CA ALA A 412 7.63 16.78 -12.59
C ALA A 412 8.08 16.64 -14.05
N LYS A 413 8.35 17.75 -14.74
CA LYS A 413 8.86 17.75 -16.12
C LYS A 413 10.29 17.21 -16.20
N ILE A 414 11.17 17.61 -15.29
CA ILE A 414 12.56 17.13 -15.21
C ILE A 414 12.59 15.60 -15.06
N LEU A 415 11.69 15.06 -14.24
CA LEU A 415 11.64 13.62 -13.95
C LEU A 415 10.77 12.82 -14.92
N GLY A 416 10.16 13.48 -15.93
CA GLY A 416 9.29 12.84 -16.91
C GLY A 416 7.95 12.32 -16.34
N ILE A 417 7.53 12.80 -15.17
CA ILE A 417 6.35 12.32 -14.42
C ILE A 417 5.15 13.27 -14.48
N THR A 418 5.16 14.27 -15.37
CA THR A 418 4.07 15.27 -15.49
C THR A 418 2.69 14.62 -15.66
N HIS A 419 2.61 13.54 -16.43
CA HIS A 419 1.37 12.79 -16.68
C HIS A 419 0.87 11.99 -15.46
N LEU A 420 1.72 11.80 -14.44
CA LEU A 420 1.43 11.03 -13.24
C LEU A 420 0.96 11.90 -12.06
N LEU A 421 1.08 13.22 -12.15
CA LEU A 421 0.81 14.15 -11.05
C LEU A 421 -0.58 13.97 -10.41
N ASN A 422 -1.58 13.63 -11.21
CA ASN A 422 -2.96 13.44 -10.74
C ASN A 422 -3.27 12.00 -10.32
N ARG A 423 -2.33 11.06 -10.48
CA ARG A 423 -2.49 9.66 -10.06
C ARG A 423 -2.21 9.48 -8.58
N HIS A 424 -2.82 8.45 -8.00
CA HIS A 424 -2.52 8.02 -6.64
C HIS A 424 -1.15 7.33 -6.61
N PRO A 425 -0.30 7.55 -5.59
CA PRO A 425 1.00 6.90 -5.47
C PRO A 425 0.97 5.37 -5.57
N ASN A 426 -0.07 4.74 -5.03
CA ASN A 426 -0.26 3.29 -5.08
C ASN A 426 -0.54 2.72 -6.48
N ASP A 427 -0.93 3.56 -7.44
CA ASP A 427 -1.27 3.14 -8.82
C ASP A 427 -0.06 3.26 -9.76
N LEU A 428 1.08 3.71 -9.25
CA LEU A 428 2.32 3.87 -10.01
C LEU A 428 3.11 2.56 -10.04
N SER A 429 3.80 2.31 -11.15
CA SER A 429 4.84 1.27 -11.19
C SER A 429 6.00 1.62 -10.24
N GLY A 430 6.82 0.64 -9.85
CA GLY A 430 7.93 0.86 -8.92
C GLY A 430 8.89 1.97 -9.37
N GLY A 431 9.27 1.97 -10.66
CA GLY A 431 10.15 3.00 -11.22
C GLY A 431 9.51 4.39 -11.30
N GLU A 432 8.22 4.48 -11.62
CA GLU A 432 7.47 5.74 -11.61
C GLU A 432 7.32 6.30 -10.20
N LEU A 433 6.99 5.44 -9.24
CA LEU A 433 6.87 5.77 -7.83
C LEU A 433 8.20 6.33 -7.29
N GLN A 434 9.31 5.74 -7.70
CA GLN A 434 10.62 6.16 -7.26
C GLN A 434 11.03 7.52 -7.84
N ARG A 435 10.73 7.78 -9.12
CA ARG A 435 10.89 9.12 -9.71
C ARG A 435 10.01 10.14 -8.97
N ALA A 436 8.78 9.79 -8.67
CA ALA A 436 7.91 10.65 -7.87
C ALA A 436 8.48 10.91 -6.46
N ALA A 437 9.10 9.90 -5.84
CA ALA A 437 9.69 10.07 -4.52
C ALA A 437 10.92 11.00 -4.57
N ILE A 438 11.80 10.83 -5.57
CA ILE A 438 12.90 11.78 -5.82
C ILE A 438 12.37 13.19 -6.06
N GLY A 439 11.32 13.34 -6.88
CA GLY A 439 10.73 14.64 -7.15
C GLY A 439 10.25 15.33 -5.89
N LYS A 440 9.62 14.58 -4.97
CA LYS A 440 9.26 15.10 -3.65
C LYS A 440 10.47 15.63 -2.86
N LEU A 441 11.61 14.94 -2.92
CA LEU A 441 12.86 15.38 -2.27
C LEU A 441 13.43 16.65 -2.91
N LEU A 442 13.43 16.71 -4.25
CA LEU A 442 14.00 17.83 -5.00
C LEU A 442 13.20 19.14 -4.82
N LEU A 443 11.93 19.08 -4.40
CA LEU A 443 11.14 20.28 -4.10
C LEU A 443 11.77 21.18 -3.04
N LYS A 444 12.50 20.63 -2.07
CA LYS A 444 13.21 21.43 -1.04
C LYS A 444 14.64 21.80 -1.42
N THR A 445 15.08 21.46 -2.63
CA THR A 445 16.44 21.73 -3.14
C THR A 445 17.54 21.31 -2.15
N PRO A 446 17.57 20.03 -1.72
CA PRO A 446 18.52 19.56 -0.71
C PRO A 446 19.96 19.62 -1.20
N SER A 447 20.90 19.91 -0.29
CA SER A 447 22.34 19.84 -0.57
C SER A 447 22.89 18.41 -0.48
N VAL A 448 22.27 17.57 0.34
CA VAL A 448 22.59 16.15 0.52
C VAL A 448 21.33 15.31 0.31
N VAL A 449 21.45 14.21 -0.42
CA VAL A 449 20.40 13.21 -0.55
C VAL A 449 20.89 11.86 -0.04
N LEU A 450 20.14 11.28 0.90
CA LEU A 450 20.35 9.94 1.42
C LEU A 450 19.39 8.98 0.73
N LEU A 451 19.89 7.90 0.15
CA LEU A 451 19.09 6.90 -0.56
C LEU A 451 19.26 5.53 0.09
N ASP A 452 18.18 4.95 0.62
CA ASP A 452 18.20 3.58 1.16
C ASP A 452 17.69 2.58 0.11
N GLU A 453 18.59 1.76 -0.42
CA GLU A 453 18.32 0.69 -1.40
C GLU A 453 17.47 1.14 -2.62
N PRO A 454 17.86 2.21 -3.32
CA PRO A 454 17.03 2.77 -4.37
C PRO A 454 16.88 1.81 -5.56
N THR A 455 17.87 1.00 -5.91
CA THR A 455 17.81 0.19 -7.15
C THR A 455 17.04 -1.12 -7.02
N LYS A 456 16.38 -1.35 -5.88
CA LYS A 456 15.67 -2.59 -5.56
C LYS A 456 14.44 -2.81 -6.45
N GLY A 457 14.32 -4.00 -7.03
CA GLY A 457 13.17 -4.39 -7.87
C GLY A 457 13.06 -3.63 -9.21
N MET A 458 14.15 -3.00 -9.66
CA MET A 458 14.22 -2.33 -10.96
C MET A 458 14.87 -3.23 -12.00
N ASP A 459 14.39 -3.18 -13.24
CA ASP A 459 15.09 -3.78 -14.38
C ASP A 459 16.30 -2.93 -14.84
N ALA A 460 17.05 -3.44 -15.81
CA ALA A 460 18.26 -2.79 -16.31
C ALA A 460 18.01 -1.42 -16.95
N ASP A 461 16.91 -1.25 -17.68
CA ASP A 461 16.58 0.00 -18.38
C ASP A 461 16.14 1.09 -17.41
N PHE A 462 15.32 0.74 -16.41
CA PHE A 462 14.94 1.64 -15.34
C PHE A 462 16.13 2.05 -14.48
N LYS A 463 17.07 1.13 -14.17
CA LYS A 463 18.31 1.47 -13.45
C LYS A 463 19.13 2.52 -14.20
N ARG A 464 19.27 2.41 -15.52
CA ARG A 464 19.99 3.41 -16.33
C ARG A 464 19.32 4.78 -16.28
N GLN A 465 18.00 4.84 -16.43
CA GLN A 465 17.25 6.10 -16.32
C GLN A 465 17.34 6.70 -14.91
N PHE A 466 17.40 5.85 -13.88
CA PHE A 466 17.60 6.31 -12.51
C PHE A 466 19.03 6.83 -12.30
N ALA A 467 20.03 6.15 -12.83
CA ALA A 467 21.42 6.58 -12.80
C ALA A 467 21.63 7.94 -13.47
N SER A 468 20.98 8.19 -14.62
CA SER A 468 21.08 9.49 -15.28
C SER A 468 20.53 10.61 -14.38
N ILE A 469 19.42 10.37 -13.66
CA ILE A 469 18.89 11.33 -12.68
C ILE A 469 19.89 11.59 -11.55
N LEU A 470 20.54 10.55 -11.02
CA LEU A 470 21.55 10.73 -9.96
C LEU A 470 22.77 11.51 -10.45
N CYS A 471 23.25 11.23 -11.66
CA CYS A 471 24.33 11.97 -12.30
C CYS A 471 23.96 13.44 -12.53
N ASP A 472 22.75 13.71 -12.98
CA ASP A 472 22.23 15.06 -13.17
C ASP A 472 22.14 15.83 -11.84
N MET A 473 21.64 15.17 -10.78
CA MET A 473 21.63 15.71 -9.42
C MET A 473 23.05 16.03 -8.94
N LYS A 474 24.00 15.11 -9.13
CA LYS A 474 25.42 15.32 -8.82
C LYS A 474 25.99 16.54 -9.56
N ASN A 475 25.75 16.62 -10.87
CA ASN A 475 26.21 17.72 -11.72
C ASN A 475 25.62 19.08 -11.32
N SER A 476 24.42 19.08 -10.71
CA SER A 476 23.82 20.28 -10.12
C SER A 476 24.39 20.68 -8.74
N GLY A 477 25.36 19.91 -8.22
CA GLY A 477 26.06 20.15 -6.95
C GLY A 477 25.47 19.44 -5.74
N ILE A 478 24.50 18.53 -5.93
CA ILE A 478 23.92 17.73 -4.85
C ILE A 478 24.87 16.59 -4.48
N THR A 479 25.12 16.39 -3.19
CA THR A 479 25.87 15.22 -2.70
C THR A 479 24.93 14.05 -2.47
N ILE A 480 25.29 12.84 -2.90
CA ILE A 480 24.43 11.67 -2.80
C ILE A 480 25.13 10.60 -1.98
N LEU A 481 24.52 10.18 -0.88
CA LEU A 481 24.89 8.96 -0.16
C LEU A 481 23.86 7.89 -0.47
N MET A 482 24.29 6.83 -1.12
CA MET A 482 23.45 5.68 -1.41
C MET A 482 23.89 4.48 -0.57
N VAL A 483 22.94 3.84 0.09
CA VAL A 483 23.09 2.49 0.60
C VAL A 483 22.54 1.55 -0.46
N SER A 484 23.37 0.65 -0.98
CA SER A 484 22.93 -0.34 -1.96
C SER A 484 23.72 -1.62 -1.87
N HIS A 485 23.07 -2.73 -2.18
CA HIS A 485 23.70 -4.03 -2.39
C HIS A 485 23.85 -4.40 -3.88
N ASP A 486 23.48 -3.49 -4.79
CA ASP A 486 23.67 -3.64 -6.24
C ASP A 486 25.10 -3.27 -6.64
N VAL A 487 25.95 -4.29 -6.72
CA VAL A 487 27.38 -4.15 -6.99
C VAL A 487 27.66 -3.54 -8.37
N GLU A 488 26.97 -3.98 -9.41
CA GLU A 488 27.16 -3.49 -10.79
C GLU A 488 26.76 -2.02 -10.91
N PHE A 489 25.61 -1.63 -10.31
CA PHE A 489 25.18 -0.24 -10.32
C PHE A 489 26.15 0.67 -9.53
N CYS A 490 26.60 0.22 -8.35
CA CYS A 490 27.56 0.99 -7.55
C CYS A 490 28.89 1.16 -8.29
N ALA A 491 29.35 0.12 -8.97
CA ALA A 491 30.58 0.12 -9.75
C ALA A 491 30.55 1.11 -10.91
N GLU A 492 29.42 1.24 -11.60
CA GLU A 492 29.32 2.10 -12.78
C GLU A 492 29.13 3.59 -12.43
N TYR A 493 28.34 3.90 -11.40
CA TYR A 493 27.84 5.26 -11.16
C TYR A 493 28.38 5.95 -9.91
N SER A 494 29.03 5.22 -8.99
CA SER A 494 29.58 5.84 -7.77
C SER A 494 30.98 6.40 -8.02
N ASP A 495 31.33 7.47 -7.33
CA ASP A 495 32.69 7.99 -7.29
C ASP A 495 33.54 7.20 -6.28
N ARG A 496 32.97 6.98 -5.10
CA ARG A 496 33.61 6.26 -4.01
C ARG A 496 32.66 5.24 -3.39
N CYS A 497 33.24 4.13 -2.94
CA CYS A 497 32.53 3.04 -2.30
C CYS A 497 33.15 2.71 -0.94
N ALA A 498 32.33 2.23 -0.02
CA ALA A 498 32.77 1.62 1.22
C ALA A 498 32.05 0.31 1.52
N LEU A 499 32.73 -0.58 2.25
CA LEU A 499 32.16 -1.81 2.76
C LEU A 499 31.90 -1.70 4.26
N MET A 500 30.65 -1.89 4.68
CA MET A 500 30.24 -1.96 6.07
C MET A 500 30.15 -3.41 6.53
N PHE A 501 30.85 -3.72 7.63
CA PHE A 501 30.82 -5.02 8.28
C PHE A 501 30.89 -4.86 9.80
N ASP A 502 30.06 -5.63 10.52
CA ASP A 502 29.92 -5.59 11.98
C ASP A 502 29.81 -4.16 12.56
N GLY A 503 28.94 -3.33 11.98
CA GLY A 503 28.71 -1.98 12.48
C GLY A 503 29.82 -0.97 12.20
N SER A 504 30.85 -1.33 11.43
CA SER A 504 32.02 -0.51 11.14
C SER A 504 32.35 -0.48 9.64
N VAL A 505 33.19 0.47 9.22
CA VAL A 505 33.70 0.54 7.84
C VAL A 505 35.01 -0.25 7.75
N THR A 506 35.08 -1.21 6.83
CA THR A 506 36.24 -2.10 6.66
C THR A 506 37.11 -1.72 5.47
N ALA A 507 36.52 -1.20 4.40
CA ALA A 507 37.22 -0.76 3.21
C ALA A 507 36.57 0.51 2.65
N VAL A 508 37.40 1.42 2.12
CA VAL A 508 36.97 2.64 1.42
C VAL A 508 37.91 2.87 0.24
N GLY A 509 37.38 3.26 -0.91
CA GLY A 509 38.18 3.60 -2.08
C GLY A 509 37.36 4.27 -3.18
N SER A 510 38.01 4.67 -4.28
CA SER A 510 37.30 4.94 -5.53
C SER A 510 36.53 3.68 -5.96
N ALA A 511 35.42 3.83 -6.67
CA ALA A 511 34.65 2.67 -7.14
C ALA A 511 35.55 1.66 -7.87
N ASP A 512 36.39 2.12 -8.80
CA ASP A 512 37.34 1.27 -9.54
C ASP A 512 38.29 0.49 -8.62
N SER A 513 39.00 1.18 -7.72
CA SER A 513 39.98 0.55 -6.83
C SER A 513 39.33 -0.35 -5.77
N PHE A 514 38.12 0.00 -5.33
CA PHE A 514 37.35 -0.76 -4.35
C PHE A 514 36.94 -2.12 -4.93
N PHE A 515 36.35 -2.15 -6.13
CA PHE A 515 35.88 -3.40 -6.71
C PHE A 515 37.02 -4.31 -7.15
N LYS A 516 38.14 -3.78 -7.66
CA LYS A 516 39.32 -4.59 -8.01
C LYS A 516 39.93 -5.34 -6.81
N LYS A 517 40.01 -4.68 -5.65
CA LYS A 517 40.59 -5.25 -4.43
C LYS A 517 39.73 -6.32 -3.76
N ASN A 518 38.40 -6.25 -3.92
CA ASN A 518 37.47 -7.15 -3.27
C ASN A 518 37.26 -8.45 -4.08
N ILE A 519 36.93 -9.55 -3.38
CA ILE A 519 36.70 -10.86 -4.00
C ILE A 519 35.21 -11.16 -4.18
N PHE A 520 34.41 -10.96 -3.13
CA PHE A 520 32.98 -11.29 -3.14
C PHE A 520 32.09 -10.08 -3.44
N TYR A 521 32.44 -8.91 -2.90
CA TYR A 521 31.80 -7.63 -3.24
C TYR A 521 32.50 -7.00 -4.45
N THR A 522 32.43 -7.68 -5.60
CA THR A 522 33.03 -7.23 -6.88
C THR A 522 32.15 -7.58 -8.07
N THR A 523 32.37 -6.93 -9.20
CA THR A 523 31.59 -7.16 -10.43
C THR A 523 31.97 -8.49 -11.07
N ALA A 524 31.04 -9.07 -11.83
CA ALA A 524 31.33 -10.28 -12.60
C ALA A 524 32.46 -10.06 -13.62
N CYS A 525 32.58 -8.83 -14.13
CA CYS A 525 33.65 -8.42 -15.04
C CYS A 525 35.05 -8.57 -14.41
N VAL A 526 35.23 -8.11 -13.15
CA VAL A 526 36.49 -8.32 -12.42
C VAL A 526 36.77 -9.82 -12.25
N ARG A 527 35.76 -10.61 -11.89
CA ARG A 527 35.94 -12.06 -11.68
C ARG A 527 36.37 -12.79 -12.96
N ILE A 528 35.86 -12.38 -14.12
CA ILE A 528 36.20 -12.94 -15.43
C ILE A 528 37.62 -12.52 -15.84
N THR A 529 37.96 -11.23 -15.70
CA THR A 529 39.24 -10.67 -16.21
C THR A 529 40.43 -10.91 -15.29
N ARG A 530 40.20 -11.19 -13.99
CA ARG A 530 41.24 -11.33 -12.97
C ARG A 530 42.30 -12.38 -13.33
N GLY A 531 43.53 -11.90 -13.53
CA GLY A 531 44.71 -12.72 -13.83
C GLY A 531 44.81 -13.14 -15.30
N ILE A 532 43.97 -12.61 -16.19
CA ILE A 532 44.03 -12.82 -17.64
C ILE A 532 44.43 -11.52 -18.34
N THR A 533 43.71 -10.43 -18.04
CA THR A 533 43.96 -9.09 -18.56
C THR A 533 44.11 -8.11 -17.40
N ARG A 534 44.37 -6.83 -17.68
CA ARG A 534 44.12 -5.77 -16.70
C ARG A 534 42.71 -5.93 -16.12
N GLU A 535 42.60 -5.99 -14.79
CA GLU A 535 41.31 -6.10 -14.12
C GLU A 535 40.44 -4.90 -14.49
N THR A 536 39.29 -5.15 -15.12
CA THR A 536 38.32 -4.12 -15.51
C THR A 536 37.05 -4.29 -14.71
N VAL A 537 36.55 -3.19 -14.15
CA VAL A 537 35.34 -3.21 -13.34
C VAL A 537 34.08 -3.24 -14.20
N LEU A 538 34.08 -2.52 -15.33
CA LEU A 538 32.92 -2.35 -16.19
C LEU A 538 33.04 -3.16 -17.48
N VAL A 539 31.90 -3.63 -17.98
CA VAL A 539 31.82 -4.41 -19.22
C VAL A 539 32.29 -3.60 -20.43
N LYS A 540 31.94 -2.31 -20.50
CA LYS A 540 32.36 -1.41 -21.58
C LYS A 540 33.88 -1.26 -21.68
N ASP A 541 34.57 -1.24 -20.54
CA ASP A 541 36.01 -1.10 -20.47
C ASP A 541 36.68 -2.42 -20.90
N ALA A 542 36.11 -3.56 -20.50
CA ALA A 542 36.53 -4.87 -20.97
C ALA A 542 36.35 -5.03 -22.48
N ILE A 543 35.21 -4.61 -23.05
CA ILE A 543 34.97 -4.64 -24.50
C ILE A 543 35.99 -3.77 -25.24
N LYS A 544 36.26 -2.57 -24.74
CA LYS A 544 37.27 -1.66 -25.32
C LYS A 544 38.66 -2.28 -25.30
N LEU A 545 39.01 -2.98 -24.21
CA LEU A 545 40.29 -3.67 -24.06
C LEU A 545 40.40 -4.89 -24.99
N ILE A 546 39.33 -5.66 -25.18
CA ILE A 546 39.32 -6.86 -26.03
C ILE A 546 39.26 -6.51 -27.52
N CYS A 547 38.41 -5.56 -27.93
CA CYS A 547 38.09 -5.29 -29.33
C CYS A 547 38.74 -4.04 -29.91
N GLY A 548 39.31 -3.14 -29.08
CA GLY A 548 39.80 -1.82 -29.51
C GLY A 548 38.71 -0.86 -30.01
N LYS A 549 37.44 -1.25 -29.96
CA LYS A 549 36.27 -0.45 -30.37
C LYS A 549 35.57 0.08 -29.14
N GLU A 550 35.20 1.36 -29.15
CA GLU A 550 34.24 1.88 -28.18
C GLU A 550 32.87 1.26 -28.46
N GLU A 551 32.16 0.92 -27.39
CA GLU A 551 30.77 0.44 -27.47
C GLU A 551 29.95 1.50 -28.22
N LYS A 552 29.61 1.24 -29.49
CA LYS A 552 28.54 1.98 -30.19
C LYS A 552 27.21 1.45 -29.69
N LEU A 553 26.93 1.64 -28.41
CA LEU A 553 25.60 1.48 -27.89
C LEU A 553 24.83 2.74 -28.22
N ASN A 554 23.69 2.57 -28.88
CA ASN A 554 22.66 3.60 -28.94
C ASN A 554 22.13 3.83 -27.52
N THR A 555 22.90 4.51 -26.68
CA THR A 555 22.39 5.15 -25.48
C THR A 555 21.40 6.21 -25.95
N PRO A 556 20.12 6.14 -25.56
CA PRO A 556 19.27 7.30 -25.63
C PRO A 556 19.95 8.38 -24.76
N GLN A 557 20.54 9.37 -25.40
CA GLN A 557 20.97 10.59 -24.72
C GLN A 557 19.69 11.25 -24.20
N TYR A 558 19.35 11.00 -22.93
CA TYR A 558 18.43 11.85 -22.22
C TYR A 558 19.20 13.14 -21.87
N THR A 559 19.37 14.01 -22.86
CA THR A 559 19.89 15.36 -22.67
C THR A 559 18.87 16.20 -21.91
N SER A 560 19.19 16.55 -20.67
CA SER A 560 18.42 17.48 -19.84
C SER A 560 19.24 18.76 -19.63
N GLU A 561 19.34 19.62 -20.66
CA GLU A 561 19.94 20.96 -20.58
C GLU A 561 19.23 21.92 -19.58
N ASN A 562 18.21 21.46 -18.84
CA ASN A 562 17.25 22.32 -18.14
C ASN A 562 17.44 22.47 -16.62
N ILE A 563 18.50 21.93 -16.01
CA ILE A 563 18.69 22.03 -14.54
C ILE A 563 19.39 23.35 -14.14
N ILE A 564 20.13 23.98 -15.05
CA ILE A 564 21.08 25.07 -14.72
C ILE A 564 20.41 26.46 -14.70
N GLU A 565 19.35 26.72 -15.48
CA GLU A 565 18.85 28.09 -15.70
C GLU A 565 17.87 28.64 -14.64
N GLN A 566 17.19 27.81 -13.85
CA GLN A 566 16.03 28.26 -13.07
C GLN A 566 16.32 28.91 -11.70
N ARG A 567 17.60 29.10 -11.31
CA ARG A 567 17.92 29.81 -10.07
C ARG A 567 17.69 31.33 -10.13
N ASN A 568 17.56 31.92 -11.32
CA ASN A 568 17.56 33.37 -11.49
C ASN A 568 16.44 33.89 -12.40
N THR A 569 15.19 33.99 -11.94
CA THR A 569 14.21 34.94 -12.56
C THR A 569 13.02 35.21 -11.62
N PRO A 570 12.66 36.49 -11.36
CA PRO A 570 11.42 36.85 -10.68
C PRO A 570 10.31 37.18 -11.69
N MET A 571 9.06 36.78 -11.43
CA MET A 571 7.90 37.14 -12.27
C MET A 571 6.64 37.50 -11.49
N ASP A 572 5.91 38.47 -12.07
CA ASP A 572 4.80 39.28 -11.57
C ASP A 572 3.43 38.58 -11.49
N LYS A 573 2.54 39.17 -10.69
CA LYS A 573 1.21 38.64 -10.29
C LYS A 573 0.03 39.10 -11.17
N PRO A 574 -1.01 38.26 -11.36
CA PRO A 574 -2.37 38.73 -11.67
C PRO A 574 -3.45 38.33 -10.63
N LYS A 575 -4.57 39.07 -10.66
CA LYS A 575 -5.65 39.13 -9.64
C LYS A 575 -6.84 38.21 -9.93
N GLY A 576 -7.37 37.52 -8.90
CA GLY A 576 -8.58 36.66 -8.97
C GLY A 576 -9.91 37.30 -8.51
N LYS A 577 -11.05 36.80 -9.04
CA LYS A 577 -12.45 37.22 -8.72
C LYS A 577 -13.21 36.17 -7.85
N LYS A 578 -14.19 36.61 -7.05
CA LYS A 578 -15.02 35.80 -6.12
C LYS A 578 -16.50 35.67 -6.57
N ALA A 579 -17.18 34.57 -6.19
CA ALA A 579 -18.58 34.22 -6.53
C ALA A 579 -19.63 34.54 -5.44
N LYS A 580 -20.93 34.66 -5.81
CA LYS A 580 -22.09 35.13 -4.99
C LYS A 580 -23.09 34.02 -4.55
N PRO A 581 -23.85 34.18 -3.43
CA PRO A 581 -24.81 33.18 -2.90
C PRO A 581 -26.27 33.32 -3.40
N SER A 582 -27.11 32.27 -3.21
CA SER A 582 -28.47 32.10 -3.80
C SER A 582 -29.67 32.54 -2.93
N TYR A 583 -30.73 33.03 -3.59
CA TYR A 583 -31.87 33.80 -3.03
C TYR A 583 -32.89 32.99 -2.20
N ILE A 584 -33.02 31.68 -2.44
CA ILE A 584 -34.03 30.81 -1.79
C ILE A 584 -33.77 30.65 -0.28
N ARG A 585 -32.50 30.75 0.15
CA ARG A 585 -32.11 30.60 1.56
C ARG A 585 -32.51 31.79 2.42
N LEU A 586 -32.50 32.99 1.83
CA LEU A 586 -32.89 34.21 2.52
C LEU A 586 -34.36 34.13 2.95
N ILE A 587 -35.21 33.56 2.08
CA ILE A 587 -36.66 33.45 2.31
C ILE A 587 -36.98 32.54 3.50
N PHE A 588 -36.38 31.34 3.57
CA PHE A 588 -36.60 30.43 4.70
C PHE A 588 -36.02 30.95 6.01
N GLY A 589 -34.85 31.60 5.97
CA GLY A 589 -34.25 32.23 7.16
C GLY A 589 -35.14 33.32 7.76
N ILE A 590 -35.78 34.15 6.91
CA ILE A 590 -36.69 35.21 7.33
C ILE A 590 -37.99 34.63 7.92
N LEU A 591 -38.55 33.58 7.31
CA LEU A 591 -39.78 32.93 7.77
C LEU A 591 -39.65 32.39 9.20
N PHE A 592 -38.57 31.66 9.49
CA PHE A 592 -38.34 31.07 10.82
C PHE A 592 -37.97 32.13 11.87
N ALA A 593 -37.27 33.20 11.48
CA ALA A 593 -37.03 34.35 12.35
C ALA A 593 -38.33 35.09 12.72
N GLY A 594 -39.29 35.18 11.79
CA GLY A 594 -40.61 35.76 12.04
C GLY A 594 -41.44 34.95 13.03
N ILE A 595 -41.45 33.61 12.90
CA ILE A 595 -42.12 32.71 13.85
C ILE A 595 -41.50 32.78 15.24
N PHE A 596 -40.17 32.89 15.32
CA PHE A 596 -39.45 33.10 16.58
C PHE A 596 -39.90 34.38 17.30
N PHE A 597 -39.97 35.52 16.60
CA PHE A 597 -40.40 36.79 17.19
C PHE A 597 -41.87 36.76 17.63
N TYR A 598 -42.74 36.13 16.84
CA TYR A 598 -44.16 35.97 17.18
C TYR A 598 -44.36 35.17 18.47
N LEU A 599 -43.65 34.05 18.63
CA LEU A 599 -43.76 33.22 19.83
C LEU A 599 -43.15 33.90 21.06
N ASN A 600 -42.05 34.65 20.89
CA ASN A 600 -41.46 35.45 21.98
C ASN A 600 -42.40 36.56 22.46
N SER A 601 -43.19 37.17 21.56
CA SER A 601 -44.13 38.23 21.91
C SER A 601 -45.35 37.78 22.75
N LYS A 602 -45.56 36.46 22.89
CA LYS A 602 -46.66 35.87 23.67
C LYS A 602 -46.23 35.32 25.04
N VAL A 603 -44.96 35.43 25.41
CA VAL A 603 -44.43 34.96 26.70
C VAL A 603 -44.51 36.13 27.69
N ASP A 604 -45.43 36.05 28.66
CA ASP A 604 -45.63 37.07 29.68
C ASP A 604 -44.73 36.74 30.88
N THR A 605 -43.80 37.62 31.24
CA THR A 605 -42.69 37.33 32.19
C THR A 605 -43.06 37.46 33.66
N SER A 606 -44.35 37.47 34.01
CA SER A 606 -44.82 37.78 35.37
C SER A 606 -45.46 36.62 36.15
N GLY A 607 -45.41 35.38 35.66
CA GLY A 607 -45.79 34.20 36.43
C GLY A 607 -45.11 32.93 35.90
N TYR A 608 -44.40 32.19 36.75
CA TYR A 608 -43.75 30.94 36.36
C TYR A 608 -44.77 29.78 36.37
N GLU A 609 -45.46 29.58 35.25
CA GLU A 609 -46.18 28.33 34.96
C GLU A 609 -45.33 27.39 34.08
N ILE A 610 -45.58 26.08 34.17
CA ILE A 610 -44.87 25.03 33.39
C ILE A 610 -44.99 25.28 31.87
N LYS A 611 -46.06 25.94 31.42
CA LYS A 611 -46.31 26.32 30.03
C LYS A 611 -45.29 27.34 29.49
N ASP A 612 -44.83 28.27 30.33
CA ASP A 612 -43.89 29.32 29.93
C ASP A 612 -42.45 28.82 29.79
N SER A 613 -42.07 27.83 30.60
CA SER A 613 -40.79 27.12 30.42
C SER A 613 -40.75 26.33 29.11
N LEU A 614 -41.88 25.73 28.73
CA LEU A 614 -42.05 24.98 27.48
C LEU A 614 -41.95 25.92 26.26
N MET A 615 -42.56 27.10 26.35
CA MET A 615 -42.47 28.13 25.31
C MET A 615 -41.04 28.67 25.17
N GLN A 616 -40.31 28.90 26.26
CA GLN A 616 -38.91 29.35 26.25
C GLN A 616 -37.95 28.33 25.60
N ILE A 617 -38.15 27.04 25.87
CA ILE A 617 -37.34 25.96 25.25
C ILE A 617 -37.62 25.89 23.74
N LEU A 618 -38.88 26.06 23.31
CA LEU A 618 -39.28 26.12 21.90
C LEU A 618 -38.71 27.35 21.17
N THR A 619 -38.58 28.50 21.83
CA THR A 619 -37.95 29.70 21.26
C THR A 619 -36.44 29.52 21.08
N ILE A 620 -35.74 28.94 22.06
CA ILE A 620 -34.29 28.62 21.94
C ILE A 620 -34.06 27.65 20.77
N PHE A 621 -34.94 26.68 20.60
CA PHE A 621 -34.90 25.70 19.52
C PHE A 621 -35.11 26.33 18.12
N LEU A 622 -36.09 27.23 17.97
CA LEU A 622 -36.33 27.97 16.72
C LEU A 622 -35.19 28.96 16.39
N ALA A 623 -34.53 29.51 17.41
CA ALA A 623 -33.33 30.33 17.24
C ALA A 623 -32.13 29.51 16.69
N GLY A 624 -31.97 28.26 17.13
CA GLY A 624 -30.94 27.37 16.57
C GLY A 624 -31.16 27.06 15.08
N ILE A 625 -32.42 26.88 14.66
CA ILE A 625 -32.80 26.63 13.26
C ILE A 625 -32.61 27.88 12.39
N SER A 626 -32.88 29.08 12.90
CA SER A 626 -32.66 30.32 12.14
C SER A 626 -31.17 30.59 11.91
N VAL A 627 -30.32 30.35 12.91
CA VAL A 627 -28.85 30.46 12.79
C VAL A 627 -28.29 29.50 11.73
N PHE A 628 -28.87 28.30 11.59
CA PHE A 628 -28.48 27.32 10.56
C PHE A 628 -28.63 27.83 9.11
N PHE A 629 -29.61 28.71 8.83
CA PHE A 629 -29.80 29.28 7.49
C PHE A 629 -28.86 30.45 7.18
N PHE A 630 -28.32 31.12 8.20
CA PHE A 630 -27.49 32.32 8.05
C PHE A 630 -25.97 32.08 8.13
N LEU A 631 -25.50 30.89 8.53
CA LEU A 631 -24.06 30.59 8.59
C LEU A 631 -23.41 30.53 7.19
N PRO A 632 -22.33 31.30 6.92
CA PRO A 632 -21.61 31.24 5.66
C PRO A 632 -20.87 29.91 5.49
N ARG A 633 -21.13 29.20 4.39
CA ARG A 633 -20.51 27.91 4.09
C ARG A 633 -19.13 28.11 3.45
N LYS A 634 -18.06 27.92 4.24
CA LYS A 634 -16.73 27.54 3.74
C LYS A 634 -16.37 26.19 4.34
N GLY A 635 -16.59 25.13 3.58
CA GLY A 635 -16.06 23.79 3.86
C GLY A 635 -15.67 23.17 2.52
N LYS A 636 -14.55 22.43 2.50
CA LYS A 636 -14.18 21.62 1.34
C LYS A 636 -15.35 20.67 1.05
N ASP A 637 -15.90 20.75 -0.16
CA ASP A 637 -16.92 19.80 -0.59
C ASP A 637 -16.24 18.43 -0.77
N ILE A 638 -16.82 17.38 -0.18
CA ILE A 638 -16.44 15.98 -0.46
C ILE A 638 -16.75 15.71 -1.94
N PRO A 639 -15.88 15.01 -2.68
CA PRO A 639 -16.08 14.77 -4.11
C PRO A 639 -17.45 14.13 -4.40
N GLU A 640 -18.06 14.54 -5.52
CA GLU A 640 -19.45 14.24 -5.92
C GLU A 640 -19.76 12.75 -6.18
N THR A 641 -18.82 11.84 -5.95
CA THR A 641 -18.93 10.40 -6.28
C THR A 641 -20.00 9.63 -5.49
N ILE A 642 -20.60 10.21 -4.45
CA ILE A 642 -21.65 9.57 -3.63
C ILE A 642 -23.07 10.03 -4.04
N ARG A 643 -23.21 11.06 -4.89
CA ARG A 643 -24.54 11.51 -5.34
C ARG A 643 -25.04 10.64 -6.49
N LYS A 644 -25.85 9.62 -6.18
CA LYS A 644 -26.76 9.05 -7.17
C LYS A 644 -27.82 10.09 -7.55
N ASP A 645 -28.03 10.24 -8.86
CA ASP A 645 -28.96 11.16 -9.51
C ASP A 645 -30.28 11.39 -8.78
N ASN A 646 -30.80 12.62 -8.91
CA ASN A 646 -32.17 13.02 -8.59
C ASN A 646 -33.21 12.18 -9.36
N LYS A 647 -33.41 10.91 -8.98
CA LYS A 647 -34.51 10.07 -9.46
C LYS A 647 -35.60 10.01 -8.39
N LYS A 648 -36.87 10.08 -8.85
CA LYS A 648 -38.06 9.85 -8.02
C LYS A 648 -37.87 8.58 -7.18
N LEU A 649 -38.30 8.61 -5.91
CA LEU A 649 -38.25 7.45 -5.00
C LEU A 649 -38.86 6.23 -5.71
N SER A 650 -38.11 5.13 -5.77
CA SER A 650 -38.55 3.88 -6.38
C SER A 650 -39.85 3.40 -5.71
N LYS A 651 -40.77 2.78 -6.48
CA LYS A 651 -41.97 2.10 -5.91
C LYS A 651 -41.58 1.10 -4.80
N ARG A 652 -40.35 0.58 -4.84
CA ARG A 652 -39.76 -0.31 -3.81
C ARG A 652 -39.44 0.42 -2.50
N THR A 653 -38.85 1.62 -2.56
CA THR A 653 -38.59 2.46 -1.37
C THR A 653 -39.89 2.93 -0.73
N ILE A 654 -40.94 3.19 -1.51
CA ILE A 654 -42.28 3.51 -0.97
C ILE A 654 -42.87 2.33 -0.18
N THR A 655 -42.70 1.10 -0.69
CA THR A 655 -43.15 -0.12 -0.01
C THR A 655 -42.36 -0.37 1.28
N ALA A 656 -41.02 -0.19 1.23
CA ALA A 656 -40.16 -0.23 2.41
C ALA A 656 -40.54 0.83 3.46
N THR A 657 -40.88 2.04 3.01
CA THR A 657 -41.36 3.14 3.86
C THR A 657 -42.68 2.79 4.55
N PHE A 658 -43.61 2.15 3.84
CA PHE A 658 -44.89 1.69 4.40
C PHE A 658 -44.69 0.63 5.49
N ILE A 659 -43.87 -0.39 5.23
CA ILE A 659 -43.54 -1.43 6.22
C ILE A 659 -42.86 -0.80 7.45
N THR A 660 -41.90 0.09 7.24
CA THR A 660 -41.10 0.69 8.32
C THR A 660 -41.90 1.66 9.19
N LEU A 661 -42.73 2.54 8.59
CA LEU A 661 -43.44 3.60 9.32
C LEU A 661 -44.80 3.19 9.88
N ILE A 662 -45.38 2.08 9.39
CA ILE A 662 -46.75 1.68 9.76
C ILE A 662 -46.78 0.28 10.37
N LEU A 663 -46.16 -0.72 9.73
CA LEU A 663 -46.25 -2.11 10.21
C LEU A 663 -45.49 -2.31 11.53
N ILE A 664 -44.24 -1.83 11.62
CA ILE A 664 -43.41 -1.99 12.83
C ILE A 664 -44.07 -1.33 14.07
N PRO A 665 -44.57 -0.07 14.01
CA PRO A 665 -45.32 0.50 15.12
C PRO A 665 -46.59 -0.28 15.49
N LEU A 666 -47.33 -0.80 14.52
CA LEU A 666 -48.51 -1.64 14.78
C LEU A 666 -48.13 -2.95 15.49
N THR A 667 -47.02 -3.57 15.10
CA THR A 667 -46.50 -4.79 15.74
C THR A 667 -46.04 -4.53 17.17
N ILE A 668 -45.42 -3.38 17.43
CA ILE A 668 -45.06 -2.93 18.78
C ILE A 668 -46.34 -2.71 19.62
N LEU A 669 -47.32 -1.96 19.11
CA LEU A 669 -48.57 -1.67 19.82
C LEU A 669 -49.40 -2.94 20.08
N PHE A 670 -49.44 -3.88 19.12
CA PHE A 670 -50.05 -5.19 19.32
C PHE A 670 -49.38 -5.97 20.47
N GLY A 671 -48.04 -5.91 20.53
CA GLY A 671 -47.26 -6.47 21.62
C GLY A 671 -47.66 -5.92 23.00
N VAL A 672 -47.77 -4.60 23.10
CA VAL A 672 -48.14 -3.90 24.34
C VAL A 672 -49.57 -4.26 24.76
N TYR A 673 -50.56 -4.12 23.87
CA TYR A 673 -51.98 -4.25 24.24
C TYR A 673 -52.52 -5.68 24.27
N LYS A 674 -51.97 -6.63 23.48
CA LYS A 674 -52.46 -8.02 23.42
C LYS A 674 -51.54 -9.04 24.07
N LEU A 675 -50.23 -8.79 24.16
CA LEU A 675 -49.26 -9.73 24.70
C LEU A 675 -48.71 -9.33 26.08
N ASN A 676 -49.21 -8.23 26.66
CA ASN A 676 -48.81 -7.67 27.96
C ASN A 676 -47.28 -7.54 28.12
N ASP A 677 -46.54 -7.28 27.02
CA ASP A 677 -45.08 -7.11 26.99
C ASP A 677 -44.20 -8.26 27.56
N ARG A 678 -44.81 -9.35 28.06
CA ARG A 678 -44.08 -10.51 28.64
C ARG A 678 -43.32 -11.33 27.61
N LYS A 679 -43.60 -11.12 26.32
CA LYS A 679 -42.96 -11.81 25.18
C LYS A 679 -42.19 -10.84 24.27
N TYR A 680 -41.44 -9.90 24.84
CA TYR A 680 -40.67 -8.91 24.08
C TYR A 680 -39.65 -9.52 23.10
N TYR A 681 -39.05 -10.68 23.40
CA TYR A 681 -38.20 -11.40 22.43
C TYR A 681 -38.96 -11.86 21.19
N PHE A 682 -40.22 -12.28 21.35
CA PHE A 682 -41.09 -12.65 20.22
C PHE A 682 -41.44 -11.42 19.38
N ILE A 683 -41.75 -10.29 20.02
CA ILE A 683 -42.01 -9.01 19.34
C ILE A 683 -40.76 -8.54 18.58
N SER A 684 -39.58 -8.58 19.20
CA SER A 684 -38.31 -8.26 18.54
C SER A 684 -38.01 -9.19 17.35
N LEU A 685 -38.33 -10.49 17.44
CA LEU A 685 -38.17 -11.43 16.33
C LEU A 685 -39.11 -11.08 15.17
N MET A 686 -40.37 -10.74 15.45
CA MET A 686 -41.32 -10.27 14.43
C MET A 686 -40.81 -8.99 13.75
N ILE A 687 -40.29 -8.03 14.52
CA ILE A 687 -39.70 -6.81 13.98
C ILE A 687 -38.48 -7.14 13.10
N ILE A 688 -37.61 -8.07 13.49
CA ILE A 688 -36.48 -8.50 12.64
C ILE A 688 -36.99 -9.09 11.32
N LEU A 689 -38.01 -9.96 11.36
CA LEU A 689 -38.60 -10.54 10.16
C LEU A 689 -39.23 -9.46 9.26
N GLU A 690 -39.92 -8.50 9.85
CA GLU A 690 -40.50 -7.35 9.14
C GLU A 690 -39.44 -6.45 8.50
N ILE A 691 -38.27 -6.30 9.13
CA ILE A 691 -37.14 -5.53 8.59
C ILE A 691 -36.45 -6.27 7.44
N LEU A 692 -36.36 -7.59 7.53
CA LEU A 692 -35.76 -8.41 6.50
C LEU A 692 -36.57 -8.38 5.19
N ILE A 693 -37.88 -8.16 5.24
CA ILE A 693 -38.73 -8.12 4.03
C ILE A 693 -38.35 -6.96 3.08
N PRO A 694 -38.34 -5.66 3.48
CA PRO A 694 -37.82 -4.57 2.66
C PRO A 694 -36.38 -4.76 2.20
N PHE A 695 -35.57 -5.38 3.05
CA PHE A 695 -34.18 -5.68 2.76
C PHE A 695 -34.07 -6.69 1.60
N PHE A 696 -34.70 -7.87 1.70
CA PHE A 696 -34.69 -8.87 0.63
C PHE A 696 -35.26 -8.34 -0.69
N VAL A 697 -36.37 -7.59 -0.66
CA VAL A 697 -37.00 -6.99 -1.86
C VAL A 697 -36.08 -5.97 -2.57
N MET A 698 -35.17 -5.32 -1.85
CA MET A 698 -34.19 -4.40 -2.43
C MET A 698 -33.01 -5.14 -3.09
N TYR A 699 -32.57 -6.25 -2.49
CA TYR A 699 -31.37 -6.99 -2.91
C TYR A 699 -31.61 -8.04 -4.00
N GLU A 700 -32.86 -8.45 -4.24
CA GLU A 700 -33.22 -9.40 -5.30
C GLU A 700 -32.97 -8.86 -6.75
N GLY A 701 -32.60 -7.58 -6.90
CA GLY A 701 -32.42 -6.92 -8.20
C GLY A 701 -31.05 -6.31 -8.50
N LYS A 702 -30.01 -6.50 -7.66
CA LYS A 702 -28.66 -5.95 -7.90
C LYS A 702 -27.57 -7.04 -7.85
N LYS A 703 -26.58 -6.92 -8.74
CA LYS A 703 -25.39 -7.77 -8.85
C LYS A 703 -24.25 -7.36 -7.90
N SER A 704 -24.57 -6.94 -6.66
CA SER A 704 -23.56 -6.60 -5.64
C SER A 704 -24.05 -7.04 -4.25
N SER A 705 -23.86 -8.32 -3.91
CA SER A 705 -24.69 -8.98 -2.88
C SER A 705 -24.01 -9.37 -1.56
N VAL A 706 -22.69 -9.57 -1.48
CA VAL A 706 -22.07 -10.07 -0.23
C VAL A 706 -21.25 -9.00 0.50
N ARG A 707 -20.54 -8.15 -0.24
CA ARG A 707 -19.59 -7.19 0.34
C ARG A 707 -20.30 -6.03 1.05
N GLU A 708 -21.42 -5.56 0.52
CA GLU A 708 -22.26 -4.55 1.19
C GLU A 708 -22.81 -5.08 2.53
N LEU A 709 -23.20 -6.36 2.58
CA LEU A 709 -23.65 -7.03 3.80
C LEU A 709 -22.54 -7.12 4.85
N ILE A 710 -21.31 -7.42 4.43
CA ILE A 710 -20.16 -7.45 5.34
C ILE A 710 -19.94 -6.07 5.97
N ILE A 711 -20.01 -5.00 5.18
CA ILE A 711 -19.78 -3.64 5.70
C ILE A 711 -20.92 -3.21 6.64
N ILE A 712 -22.17 -3.50 6.28
CA ILE A 712 -23.34 -3.26 7.15
C ILE A 712 -23.18 -4.03 8.46
N SER A 713 -22.70 -5.28 8.41
CA SER A 713 -22.44 -6.11 9.59
C SER A 713 -21.34 -5.52 10.48
N VAL A 714 -20.25 -5.03 9.88
CA VAL A 714 -19.16 -4.33 10.60
C VAL A 714 -19.67 -3.04 11.26
N LEU A 715 -20.48 -2.24 10.56
CA LEU A 715 -21.07 -1.02 11.13
C LEU A 715 -22.00 -1.33 12.31
N CYS A 716 -22.78 -2.41 12.21
CA CYS A 716 -23.59 -2.91 13.32
C CYS A 716 -22.71 -3.32 14.51
N ALA A 717 -21.65 -4.09 14.27
CA ALA A 717 -20.71 -4.50 15.31
C ALA A 717 -20.03 -3.30 15.99
N MET A 718 -19.61 -2.30 15.21
CA MET A 718 -19.03 -1.06 15.74
C MET A 718 -20.02 -0.26 16.59
N ALA A 719 -21.29 -0.17 16.18
CA ALA A 719 -22.33 0.51 16.93
C ALA A 719 -22.62 -0.18 18.28
N VAL A 720 -22.59 -1.52 18.31
CA VAL A 720 -22.70 -2.33 19.52
C VAL A 720 -21.46 -2.17 20.41
N ALA A 721 -20.25 -2.32 19.85
CA ALA A 721 -19.00 -2.17 20.58
C ALA A 721 -18.85 -0.77 21.18
N GLY A 722 -19.20 0.27 20.44
CA GLY A 722 -19.22 1.64 20.93
C GLY A 722 -20.22 1.84 22.07
N ARG A 723 -21.37 1.16 22.06
CA ARG A 723 -22.31 1.20 23.18
C ARG A 723 -21.76 0.51 24.44
N ILE A 724 -20.96 -0.54 24.27
CA ILE A 724 -20.29 -1.29 25.35
C ILE A 724 -19.13 -0.49 25.94
N ALA A 725 -18.26 0.06 25.10
CA ALA A 725 -17.08 0.81 25.52
C ALA A 725 -17.45 2.04 26.37
N PHE A 726 -18.58 2.69 26.08
CA PHE A 726 -19.07 3.86 26.79
C PHE A 726 -20.20 3.53 27.79
N TYR A 727 -20.32 2.27 28.23
CA TYR A 727 -21.38 1.87 29.17
C TYR A 727 -21.37 2.68 30.47
N ALA A 728 -20.18 3.03 30.97
CA ALA A 728 -20.01 3.78 32.22
C ALA A 728 -20.52 5.23 32.16
N VAL A 729 -20.77 5.79 30.96
CA VAL A 729 -21.22 7.18 30.80
C VAL A 729 -22.70 7.19 30.39
N PRO A 730 -23.61 7.67 31.27
CA PRO A 730 -25.04 7.72 30.96
C PRO A 730 -25.34 8.52 29.69
N GLN A 731 -26.08 7.92 28.75
CA GLN A 731 -26.54 8.51 27.50
C GLN A 731 -25.46 9.07 26.54
N PHE A 732 -24.17 8.94 26.86
CA PHE A 732 -23.08 9.41 26.00
C PHE A 732 -22.49 8.26 25.18
N LYS A 733 -23.10 7.95 24.02
CA LYS A 733 -22.75 6.78 23.20
C LYS A 733 -22.61 7.14 21.72
N PRO A 734 -21.65 6.55 20.98
CA PRO A 734 -21.45 6.79 19.55
C PRO A 734 -22.48 6.09 18.65
N THR A 735 -23.40 5.30 19.21
CA THR A 735 -24.28 4.39 18.48
C THR A 735 -25.13 5.12 17.44
N LEU A 736 -25.82 6.21 17.80
CA LEU A 736 -26.65 6.96 16.85
C LEU A 736 -25.80 7.66 15.76
N ALA A 737 -24.58 8.07 16.08
CA ALA A 737 -23.68 8.67 15.10
C ALA A 737 -23.31 7.66 14.00
N ILE A 738 -22.99 6.42 14.38
CA ILE A 738 -22.67 5.33 13.44
C ILE A 738 -23.89 4.97 12.58
N VAL A 739 -25.09 4.93 13.19
CA VAL A 739 -26.35 4.67 12.49
C VAL A 739 -26.67 5.77 11.45
N ILE A 740 -26.43 7.04 11.79
CA ILE A 740 -26.59 8.15 10.84
C ILE A 740 -25.59 8.04 9.69
N ILE A 741 -24.32 7.72 9.97
CA ILE A 741 -23.30 7.52 8.92
C ILE A 741 -23.69 6.36 7.99
N ALA A 742 -24.19 5.26 8.54
CA ALA A 742 -24.70 4.13 7.75
C ALA A 742 -25.84 4.55 6.81
N GLY A 743 -26.81 5.33 7.33
CA GLY A 743 -27.91 5.87 6.53
C GLY A 743 -27.46 6.82 5.43
N VAL A 744 -26.50 7.70 5.72
CA VAL A 744 -25.92 8.64 4.74
C VAL A 744 -25.15 7.92 3.65
N CYS A 745 -24.35 6.91 3.99
CA CYS A 745 -23.52 6.20 3.03
C CYS A 745 -24.28 5.18 2.20
N PHE A 746 -25.19 4.40 2.79
CA PHE A 746 -25.83 3.23 2.16
C PHE A 746 -27.33 3.41 1.87
N GLY A 747 -27.93 4.52 2.28
CA GLY A 747 -29.35 4.80 2.08
C GLY A 747 -30.21 4.53 3.31
N ALA A 748 -31.48 4.89 3.21
CA ALA A 748 -32.41 4.91 4.33
C ALA A 748 -32.67 3.51 4.90
N GLU A 749 -32.81 2.51 4.03
CA GLU A 749 -33.09 1.12 4.37
C GLU A 749 -31.94 0.49 5.15
N SER A 750 -30.71 0.66 4.65
CA SER A 750 -29.49 0.20 5.33
C SER A 750 -29.27 0.92 6.66
N GLY A 751 -29.58 2.23 6.73
CA GLY A 751 -29.57 2.99 7.98
C GLY A 751 -30.56 2.44 9.02
N PHE A 752 -31.77 2.09 8.59
CA PHE A 752 -32.77 1.47 9.47
C PHE A 752 -32.29 0.12 10.01
N LEU A 753 -31.79 -0.75 9.13
CA LEU A 753 -31.29 -2.08 9.50
C LEU A 753 -30.15 -1.99 10.52
N VAL A 754 -29.13 -1.15 10.26
CA VAL A 754 -28.01 -0.96 11.20
C VAL A 754 -28.51 -0.46 12.55
N GLY A 755 -29.44 0.50 12.57
CA GLY A 755 -30.04 1.00 13.80
C GLY A 755 -30.77 -0.07 14.60
N SER A 756 -31.70 -0.78 13.98
CA SER A 756 -32.52 -1.79 14.66
C SER A 756 -31.72 -3.00 15.10
N LEU A 757 -30.80 -3.51 14.26
CA LEU A 757 -29.98 -4.68 14.62
C LEU A 757 -28.98 -4.33 15.73
N SER A 758 -28.38 -3.13 15.69
CA SER A 758 -27.49 -2.67 16.75
C SER A 758 -28.23 -2.54 18.08
N ALA A 759 -29.47 -2.02 18.08
CA ALA A 759 -30.29 -1.95 19.27
C ALA A 759 -30.59 -3.35 19.84
N PHE A 760 -31.02 -4.28 18.99
CA PHE A 760 -31.33 -5.65 19.39
C PHE A 760 -30.13 -6.36 20.03
N VAL A 761 -28.99 -6.40 19.32
CA VAL A 761 -27.78 -7.08 19.78
C VAL A 761 -27.25 -6.44 21.06
N SER A 762 -27.17 -5.11 21.12
CA SER A 762 -26.68 -4.45 22.33
C SER A 762 -27.64 -4.63 23.52
N ASN A 763 -28.95 -4.60 23.31
CA ASN A 763 -29.93 -4.81 24.38
C ASN A 763 -29.94 -6.23 24.91
N PHE A 764 -29.54 -7.22 24.09
CA PHE A 764 -29.32 -8.59 24.55
C PHE A 764 -28.22 -8.65 25.62
N TYR A 765 -27.10 -7.94 25.41
CA TYR A 765 -26.01 -7.85 26.38
C TYR A 765 -26.39 -7.06 27.64
N PHE A 766 -27.18 -6.00 27.51
CA PHE A 766 -27.58 -5.15 28.65
C PHE A 766 -28.87 -5.59 29.36
N LEU A 767 -29.53 -6.65 28.89
CA LEU A 767 -30.78 -7.17 29.45
C LEU A 767 -31.88 -6.10 29.60
N HIS A 768 -31.98 -5.18 28.63
CA HIS A 768 -32.96 -4.07 28.65
C HIS A 768 -34.43 -4.51 28.48
N GLY A 769 -34.69 -5.80 28.24
CA GLY A 769 -36.02 -6.40 28.32
C GLY A 769 -37.06 -5.74 27.41
N VAL A 770 -38.14 -5.24 28.02
CA VAL A 770 -39.32 -4.66 27.36
C VAL A 770 -39.03 -3.42 26.52
N TRP A 771 -37.92 -2.72 26.80
CA TRP A 771 -37.49 -1.55 26.01
C TRP A 771 -36.93 -1.90 24.63
N THR A 772 -36.67 -3.19 24.37
CA THR A 772 -35.94 -3.62 23.17
C THR A 772 -36.67 -3.30 21.86
N PRO A 773 -37.97 -3.62 21.69
CA PRO A 773 -38.72 -3.26 20.48
C PRO A 773 -38.73 -1.75 20.18
N TRP A 774 -38.90 -0.92 21.21
CA TRP A 774 -38.94 0.54 21.09
C TRP A 774 -37.58 1.11 20.70
N GLN A 775 -36.49 0.61 21.28
CA GLN A 775 -35.13 1.02 20.93
C GLN A 775 -34.74 0.56 19.51
N MET A 776 -35.20 -0.62 19.08
CA MET A 776 -35.01 -1.08 17.70
C MET A 776 -35.67 -0.13 16.70
N PHE A 777 -36.90 0.30 16.98
CA PHE A 777 -37.60 1.27 16.14
C PHE A 777 -36.96 2.66 16.20
N GLY A 778 -36.63 3.15 17.40
CA GLY A 778 -36.00 4.45 17.63
C GLY A 778 -34.64 4.60 16.96
N PHE A 779 -33.75 3.61 17.07
CA PHE A 779 -32.46 3.67 16.36
C PHE A 779 -32.65 3.50 14.84
N GLY A 780 -33.53 2.60 14.42
CA GLY A 780 -33.80 2.40 13.00
C GLY A 780 -34.30 3.67 12.31
N ILE A 781 -35.28 4.35 12.90
CA ILE A 781 -35.89 5.53 12.27
C ILE A 781 -34.91 6.70 12.12
N VAL A 782 -33.97 6.85 13.06
CA VAL A 782 -32.92 7.86 13.00
C VAL A 782 -32.03 7.64 11.77
N GLY A 783 -31.61 6.39 11.53
CA GLY A 783 -30.83 6.03 10.34
C GLY A 783 -31.61 6.20 9.04
N PHE A 784 -32.89 5.84 9.05
CA PHE A 784 -33.80 5.97 7.90
C PHE A 784 -34.00 7.43 7.47
N VAL A 785 -34.30 8.32 8.43
CA VAL A 785 -34.47 9.76 8.18
C VAL A 785 -33.17 10.39 7.68
N GLY A 786 -32.02 9.98 8.25
CA GLY A 786 -30.70 10.40 7.77
C GLY A 786 -30.46 10.08 6.29
N GLY A 787 -30.81 8.85 5.87
CA GLY A 787 -30.67 8.43 4.48
C GLY A 787 -31.59 9.18 3.51
N ILE A 788 -32.87 9.41 3.85
CA ILE A 788 -33.82 10.14 2.99
C ILE A 788 -33.43 11.61 2.81
N LEU A 789 -33.05 12.28 3.91
CA LEU A 789 -32.71 13.70 3.84
C LEU A 789 -31.39 13.94 3.10
N PHE A 790 -30.47 12.98 3.17
CA PHE A 790 -29.26 12.98 2.38
C PHE A 790 -29.55 12.74 0.89
N SER A 791 -30.39 11.75 0.55
CA SER A 791 -30.75 11.45 -0.84
C SER A 791 -31.48 12.61 -1.53
N LYS A 792 -32.24 13.42 -0.78
CA LYS A 792 -32.89 14.65 -1.28
C LYS A 792 -31.96 15.88 -1.31
N GLY A 793 -30.69 15.75 -0.92
CA GLY A 793 -29.71 16.83 -0.94
C GLY A 793 -29.91 17.93 0.10
N ILE A 794 -30.76 17.69 1.11
CA ILE A 794 -31.08 18.65 2.18
C ILE A 794 -29.91 18.76 3.17
N ILE A 795 -29.22 17.64 3.43
CA ILE A 795 -28.05 17.55 4.32
C ILE A 795 -26.78 17.46 3.48
N LYS A 796 -25.76 18.27 3.80
CA LYS A 796 -24.40 18.12 3.24
C LYS A 796 -23.55 17.21 4.14
N THR A 797 -22.60 16.48 3.57
CA THR A 797 -21.66 15.60 4.29
C THR A 797 -20.58 16.32 5.11
N ASN A 798 -20.71 17.63 5.34
CA ASN A 798 -19.76 18.39 6.17
C ASN A 798 -19.99 18.07 7.67
N ARG A 799 -18.91 17.93 8.44
CA ARG A 799 -18.90 17.66 9.90
C ARG A 799 -19.91 18.50 10.66
N ILE A 800 -19.98 19.81 10.39
CA ILE A 800 -20.90 20.73 11.08
C ILE A 800 -22.36 20.40 10.74
N SER A 801 -22.67 20.13 9.47
CA SER A 801 -24.03 19.84 9.03
C SER A 801 -24.54 18.52 9.60
N LEU A 802 -23.69 17.49 9.65
CA LEU A 802 -24.04 16.20 10.22
C LEU A 802 -24.17 16.27 11.74
N SER A 803 -23.30 17.01 12.42
CA SER A 803 -23.35 17.17 13.88
C SER A 803 -24.64 17.85 14.34
N VAL A 804 -25.05 18.93 13.67
CA VAL A 804 -26.31 19.62 13.97
C VAL A 804 -27.51 18.72 13.68
N PHE A 805 -27.48 18.00 12.56
CA PHE A 805 -28.53 17.04 12.23
C PHE A 805 -28.65 15.94 13.28
N GLY A 806 -27.53 15.34 13.68
CA GLY A 806 -27.50 14.29 14.69
C GLY A 806 -28.02 14.75 16.05
N PHE A 807 -27.71 15.99 16.46
CA PHE A 807 -28.29 16.59 17.67
C PHE A 807 -29.82 16.65 17.59
N LEU A 808 -30.35 17.24 16.51
CA LEU A 808 -31.80 17.45 16.34
C LEU A 808 -32.55 16.13 16.29
N VAL A 809 -32.06 15.15 15.52
CA VAL A 809 -32.74 13.86 15.36
C VAL A 809 -32.69 13.03 16.63
N SER A 810 -31.62 13.10 17.42
CA SER A 810 -31.54 12.41 18.71
C SER A 810 -32.54 12.98 19.73
N VAL A 811 -32.71 14.31 19.78
CA VAL A 811 -33.63 14.94 20.73
C VAL A 811 -35.09 14.77 20.29
N ILE A 812 -35.39 15.01 19.01
CA ILE A 812 -36.77 15.09 18.51
C ILE A 812 -37.32 13.72 18.17
N ILE A 813 -36.57 12.93 17.41
CA ILE A 813 -37.09 11.66 16.87
C ILE A 813 -36.87 10.55 17.90
N TYR A 814 -35.64 10.38 18.38
CA TYR A 814 -35.36 9.31 19.34
C TYR A 814 -36.01 9.60 20.70
N GLY A 815 -35.79 10.78 21.29
CA GLY A 815 -36.47 11.19 22.52
C GLY A 815 -38.00 11.21 22.39
N GLY A 816 -38.50 11.71 21.27
CA GLY A 816 -39.93 11.73 20.95
C GLY A 816 -40.59 10.34 20.93
N ILE A 817 -39.86 9.27 20.64
CA ILE A 817 -40.35 7.89 20.66
C ILE A 817 -40.15 7.24 22.02
N MET A 818 -38.99 7.45 22.64
CA MET A 818 -38.59 6.72 23.84
C MET A 818 -39.32 7.18 25.10
N ASP A 819 -39.59 8.48 25.25
CA ASP A 819 -40.23 8.98 26.46
C ASP A 819 -41.72 8.60 26.52
N PRO A 820 -42.52 8.65 25.43
CA PRO A 820 -43.90 8.16 25.44
C PRO A 820 -43.96 6.65 25.59
N ALA A 821 -43.01 5.91 25.00
CA ALA A 821 -42.92 4.47 25.17
C ALA A 821 -42.86 4.08 26.66
N SER A 822 -42.14 4.84 27.48
CA SER A 822 -42.06 4.60 28.93
C SER A 822 -43.42 4.63 29.63
N VAL A 823 -44.31 5.52 29.20
CA VAL A 823 -45.68 5.65 29.73
C VAL A 823 -46.56 4.54 29.19
N LEU A 824 -46.43 4.21 27.90
CA LEU A 824 -47.19 3.15 27.25
C LEU A 824 -46.89 1.75 27.82
N MET A 825 -45.64 1.51 28.25
CA MET A 825 -45.24 0.23 28.87
C MET A 825 -45.68 0.12 30.33
N THR A 826 -45.91 1.24 31.02
CA THR A 826 -46.21 1.25 32.46
C THR A 826 -47.69 1.48 32.76
N ASN A 827 -48.44 2.13 31.87
CA ASN A 827 -49.84 2.47 32.06
C ASN A 827 -50.74 1.87 30.97
N PRO A 828 -51.70 0.98 31.31
CA PRO A 828 -52.64 0.41 30.36
C PRO A 828 -53.56 1.43 29.67
N TYR A 829 -53.81 2.57 30.34
CA TYR A 829 -54.66 3.66 29.85
C TYR A 829 -53.88 4.98 29.91
N PRO A 830 -53.05 5.28 28.89
CA PRO A 830 -52.21 6.48 28.90
C PRO A 830 -53.06 7.75 28.76
N GLU A 831 -52.97 8.64 29.73
CA GLU A 831 -53.50 10.00 29.62
C GLU A 831 -52.51 10.92 28.89
N TRP A 832 -53.02 11.89 28.13
CA TRP A 832 -52.17 12.83 27.37
C TRP A 832 -51.23 13.61 28.28
N ASP A 833 -51.68 13.98 29.47
CA ASP A 833 -50.86 14.72 30.44
C ASP A 833 -49.70 13.88 30.97
N ALA A 834 -49.85 12.55 31.06
CA ALA A 834 -48.77 11.65 31.47
C ALA A 834 -47.68 11.52 30.39
N ILE A 835 -48.06 11.50 29.12
CA ILE A 835 -47.12 11.48 27.98
C ILE A 835 -46.33 12.80 27.91
N VAL A 836 -47.01 13.93 28.03
CA VAL A 836 -46.35 15.25 28.05
C VAL A 836 -45.42 15.38 29.26
N SER A 837 -45.82 14.90 30.44
CA SER A 837 -44.97 14.89 31.63
C SER A 837 -43.72 14.05 31.44
N SER A 838 -43.84 12.88 30.81
CA SER A 838 -42.68 12.03 30.49
C SER A 838 -41.70 12.70 29.52
N TRP A 839 -42.20 13.37 28.48
CA TRP A 839 -41.35 14.15 27.56
C TRP A 839 -40.58 15.25 28.28
N ILE A 840 -41.23 15.98 29.18
CA ILE A 840 -40.59 17.05 29.97
C ILE A 840 -39.49 16.45 30.87
N MET A 841 -39.78 15.33 31.54
CA MET A 841 -38.83 14.66 32.42
C MET A 841 -37.65 14.04 31.64
N GLY A 842 -37.87 13.48 30.46
CA GLY A 842 -36.83 12.85 29.62
C GLY A 842 -35.94 13.82 28.86
N PHE A 843 -36.38 15.08 28.67
CA PHE A 843 -35.71 16.07 27.82
C PHE A 843 -34.22 16.27 28.13
N HIS A 844 -33.85 16.39 29.41
CA HIS A 844 -32.46 16.61 29.81
C HIS A 844 -31.53 15.45 29.39
N LEU A 845 -32.01 14.20 29.48
CA LEU A 845 -31.27 13.01 29.03
C LEU A 845 -31.16 12.97 27.51
N ASN A 846 -32.22 13.39 26.80
CA ASN A 846 -32.23 13.48 25.34
C ASN A 846 -31.23 14.55 24.83
N VAL A 847 -31.07 15.66 25.55
CA VAL A 847 -30.05 16.67 25.24
C VAL A 847 -28.64 16.09 25.40
N VAL A 848 -28.36 15.34 26.47
CA VAL A 848 -27.06 14.66 26.66
C VAL A 848 -26.77 13.70 25.51
N LEU A 849 -27.76 12.90 25.11
CA LEU A 849 -27.65 12.00 23.95
C LEU A 849 -27.41 12.76 22.64
N GLY A 850 -28.10 13.89 22.44
CA GLY A 850 -27.93 14.77 21.29
C GLY A 850 -26.52 15.36 21.23
N VAL A 851 -26.00 15.88 22.34
CA VAL A 851 -24.62 16.40 22.44
C VAL A 851 -23.61 15.29 22.15
N SER A 852 -23.82 14.10 22.70
CA SER A 852 -22.95 12.95 22.42
C SER A 852 -22.92 12.58 20.94
N THR A 853 -24.10 12.50 20.31
CA THR A 853 -24.21 12.17 18.89
C THR A 853 -23.55 13.23 18.01
N ALA A 854 -23.72 14.51 18.35
CA ALA A 854 -23.05 15.61 17.66
C ALA A 854 -21.53 15.56 17.82
N PHE A 855 -21.04 15.28 19.03
CA PHE A 855 -19.61 15.13 19.32
C PHE A 855 -19.00 14.01 18.48
N PHE A 856 -19.60 12.82 18.47
CA PHE A 856 -19.08 11.70 17.70
C PHE A 856 -19.18 11.92 16.19
N LEU A 857 -20.26 12.54 15.69
CA LEU A 857 -20.34 12.91 14.27
C LEU A 857 -19.26 13.92 13.88
N TYR A 858 -18.92 14.88 14.74
CA TYR A 858 -17.87 15.85 14.45
C TYR A 858 -16.51 15.20 14.19
N PHE A 859 -16.16 14.15 14.94
CA PHE A 859 -14.89 13.44 14.78
C PHE A 859 -14.95 12.28 13.77
N LEU A 860 -16.04 11.51 13.76
CA LEU A 860 -16.12 10.27 12.98
C LEU A 860 -16.66 10.47 11.56
N SER A 861 -17.46 11.51 11.30
CA SER A 861 -18.19 11.59 10.03
C SER A 861 -17.27 11.65 8.81
N GLU A 862 -16.25 12.50 8.82
CA GLU A 862 -15.35 12.65 7.68
C GLU A 862 -14.49 11.40 7.43
N PRO A 863 -13.71 10.89 8.42
CA PRO A 863 -12.87 9.71 8.18
C PRO A 863 -13.69 8.47 7.84
N MET A 864 -14.85 8.25 8.47
CA MET A 864 -15.68 7.08 8.17
C MET A 864 -16.36 7.17 6.80
N ILE A 865 -16.91 8.32 6.43
CA ILE A 865 -17.51 8.51 5.10
C ILE A 865 -16.45 8.34 4.02
N GLU A 866 -15.22 8.82 4.25
CA GLU A 866 -14.11 8.65 3.32
C GLU A 866 -13.70 7.18 3.18
N ILE A 867 -13.50 6.46 4.30
CA ILE A 867 -13.16 5.03 4.28
C ILE A 867 -14.25 4.23 3.58
N ILE A 868 -15.52 4.46 3.93
CA ILE A 868 -16.65 3.77 3.30
C ILE A 868 -16.72 4.13 1.81
N GLY A 869 -16.49 5.38 1.44
CA GLY A 869 -16.40 5.82 0.05
C GLY A 869 -15.32 5.06 -0.74
N ARG A 870 -14.11 4.93 -0.18
CA ARG A 870 -13.01 4.15 -0.78
C ARG A 870 -13.39 2.69 -0.96
N ILE A 871 -14.02 2.08 0.04
CA ILE A 871 -14.49 0.69 -0.03
C ILE A 871 -15.53 0.55 -1.14
N LYS A 872 -16.47 1.50 -1.27
CA LYS A 872 -17.47 1.48 -2.35
C LYS A 872 -16.84 1.62 -3.73
N THR A 873 -15.87 2.51 -3.91
CA THR A 873 -15.17 2.67 -5.20
C THR A 873 -14.30 1.46 -5.53
N LYS A 874 -13.60 0.89 -4.55
CA LYS A 874 -12.74 -0.30 -4.74
C LYS A 874 -13.54 -1.54 -5.14
N TYR A 875 -14.76 -1.69 -4.64
CA TYR A 875 -15.58 -2.90 -4.81
C TYR A 875 -16.85 -2.70 -5.64
N ASP A 876 -17.02 -1.55 -6.30
CA ASP A 876 -18.14 -1.17 -7.17
C ASP A 876 -19.55 -1.36 -6.54
N LEU A 877 -19.80 -0.69 -5.41
CA LEU A 877 -21.02 -0.82 -4.57
C LEU A 877 -22.10 0.26 -4.81
#